data_AF-A0A7K4GJZ8-F1
#
_entry.id   AF-A0A7K4GJZ8-F1
#
_cell.length_a   1.000
_cell.length_b   1.000
_cell.length_c   1.000
_cell.angle_alpha   90.00
_cell.angle_beta   90.00
_cell.angle_gamma   90.00
#
_symmetry.space_group_name_H-M   'P 1'
#
loop_
_entity.id
_entity.type
_entity.pdbx_description
1 polymer ?
#
loop_
_entity_poly.entity_id
_entity_poly.type
_entity_poly.pdbx_seq_one_letter_code
_entity_poly.pdbx_strand_id
1 'polypeptide(L)'
;MAKSKLIIGIILLVVGGGLVPTGFVLNQMFVNQIAEGVPDALLAIEEEALPSLEEQLPPLGTPDVLLGIEAEALITLGAQLPVLTTPAVLDGLKDEAVAALPTIINGSGAALAINQTIDGVASFIGYPAAIAQFFNSPTFQADYGGPPLPQGVSDYYDTLNGDFDVVNLGYTVTAQNNLLYGVGPLPGLITDLELGMGLLGYMELYINVILGDQTLNATMQTSYNAAWSQLEALAGYISNYLWDVVVKTSYSPLTIEQYAEIVFYSQWANGTVVDGGIDLSLFKDTLPADTKGLEAGVPIPTNLIIPTCMDLWDDSNSDSFVNDNGILVWVGAMQGNVTLQGYLSGVFSLTGAQLPILLGWLGSFMTNLVPLLLFDETGYTVPELAQLAFYEQWANGTIQGAAVLPGGFLSELSASFAGAPYFEVGLPSPSGLSLTETMNLWDEANAYTFVNSNGILVWLGAITNATLQGALISTFGITPAELTTLLVWLGGFFTVRIPQLIEYETGYTIPELAQLSFYEQWADGTIQGLSILPDGFLSELDPPILGPPYFEVGLTEGPTGLTASQCDALWDETSEYSLVSASGINKWYNAILSNATFEELRTNNGGLSTVQMTQILDWLLQFRDEIVNALAKEEMGLPMEPYALGNILLIGLVAGGGALAVLGIILIALSKRI
;
A
#
# COMPACT_ATOMS: atom_id res chain seq x y z
N MET A 1 -58.30 -80.77 -40.52
CA MET A 1 -56.99 -80.08 -40.29
C MET A 1 -57.13 -78.55 -40.11
N ALA A 2 -58.32 -78.03 -39.73
CA ALA A 2 -58.60 -76.58 -39.72
C ALA A 2 -58.54 -75.90 -38.33
N LYS A 3 -58.63 -76.64 -37.21
CA LYS A 3 -58.65 -76.06 -35.85
C LYS A 3 -57.26 -75.70 -35.29
N SER A 4 -56.18 -76.41 -35.64
CA SER A 4 -54.84 -76.10 -35.07
C SER A 4 -54.19 -74.86 -35.70
N LYS A 5 -54.53 -74.53 -36.96
CA LYS A 5 -53.99 -73.34 -37.65
C LYS A 5 -54.60 -72.02 -37.14
N LEU A 6 -55.88 -72.03 -36.74
CA LEU A 6 -56.55 -70.88 -36.11
C LEU A 6 -55.99 -70.60 -34.71
N ILE A 7 -55.72 -71.64 -33.92
CA ILE A 7 -55.15 -71.51 -32.57
C ILE A 7 -53.70 -70.99 -32.64
N ILE A 8 -52.88 -71.48 -33.57
CA ILE A 8 -51.52 -70.96 -33.79
C ILE A 8 -51.54 -69.51 -34.29
N GLY A 9 -52.47 -69.14 -35.16
CA GLY A 9 -52.65 -67.75 -35.62
C GLY A 9 -53.05 -66.79 -34.50
N ILE A 10 -53.93 -67.21 -33.58
CA ILE A 10 -54.33 -66.42 -32.40
C ILE A 10 -53.17 -66.35 -31.38
N ILE A 11 -52.44 -67.46 -31.15
CA ILE A 11 -51.26 -67.46 -30.28
C ILE A 11 -50.19 -66.50 -30.82
N LEU A 12 -49.92 -66.49 -32.12
CA LEU A 12 -48.95 -65.58 -32.73
C LEU A 12 -49.39 -64.11 -32.70
N LEU A 13 -50.69 -63.83 -32.73
CA LEU A 13 -51.26 -62.48 -32.62
C LEU A 13 -51.30 -62.00 -31.16
N VAL A 14 -51.52 -62.90 -30.20
CA VAL A 14 -51.43 -62.64 -28.76
C VAL A 14 -49.97 -62.48 -28.31
N VAL A 15 -49.04 -63.26 -28.88
CA VAL A 15 -47.60 -63.13 -28.63
C VAL A 15 -47.05 -61.87 -29.31
N GLY A 16 -47.36 -61.62 -30.58
CA GLY A 16 -46.97 -60.38 -31.28
C GLY A 16 -47.62 -59.11 -30.69
N GLY A 17 -48.88 -59.20 -30.25
CA GLY A 17 -49.61 -58.11 -29.58
C GLY A 17 -49.23 -57.90 -28.12
N GLY A 18 -48.60 -58.89 -27.46
CA GLY A 18 -48.01 -58.75 -26.12
C GLY A 18 -46.59 -58.18 -26.17
N LEU A 19 -45.81 -58.50 -27.20
CA LEU A 19 -44.41 -58.06 -27.35
C LEU A 19 -44.26 -56.56 -27.65
N VAL A 20 -45.24 -55.93 -28.31
CA VAL A 20 -45.21 -54.47 -28.56
C VAL A 20 -45.44 -53.65 -27.27
N PRO A 21 -46.47 -53.94 -26.44
CA PRO A 21 -46.59 -53.37 -25.10
C PRO A 21 -45.38 -53.66 -24.22
N THR A 22 -44.82 -54.87 -24.27
CA THR A 22 -43.61 -55.21 -23.48
C THR A 22 -42.40 -54.41 -23.93
N GLY A 23 -42.19 -54.20 -25.24
CA GLY A 23 -41.13 -53.33 -25.75
C GLY A 23 -41.32 -51.87 -25.35
N PHE A 24 -42.57 -51.37 -25.40
CA PHE A 24 -42.89 -50.01 -24.93
C PHE A 24 -42.68 -49.86 -23.42
N VAL A 25 -43.10 -50.84 -22.62
CA VAL A 25 -42.89 -50.87 -21.17
C VAL A 25 -41.40 -50.97 -20.82
N LEU A 26 -40.63 -51.81 -21.51
CA LEU A 26 -39.18 -51.90 -21.30
C LEU A 26 -38.47 -50.60 -21.68
N ASN A 27 -38.84 -49.98 -22.80
CA ASN A 27 -38.30 -48.68 -23.18
C ASN A 27 -38.64 -47.61 -22.14
N GLN A 28 -39.89 -47.55 -21.66
CA GLN A 28 -40.29 -46.65 -20.58
C GLN A 28 -39.60 -46.96 -19.25
N MET A 29 -39.34 -48.23 -18.94
CA MET A 29 -38.56 -48.60 -17.77
C MET A 29 -37.11 -48.12 -17.86
N PHE A 30 -36.46 -48.24 -19.03
CA PHE A 30 -35.11 -47.69 -19.23
C PHE A 30 -35.11 -46.16 -19.17
N VAL A 31 -36.09 -45.49 -19.80
CA VAL A 31 -36.24 -44.03 -19.73
C VAL A 31 -36.42 -43.57 -18.28
N ASN A 32 -37.28 -44.26 -17.51
CA ASN A 32 -37.53 -43.94 -16.12
C ASN A 32 -36.32 -44.24 -15.22
N GLN A 33 -35.58 -45.33 -15.47
CA GLN A 33 -34.36 -45.62 -14.70
C GLN A 33 -33.27 -44.58 -14.95
N ILE A 34 -33.10 -44.11 -16.18
CA ILE A 34 -32.13 -43.04 -16.48
C ILE A 34 -32.60 -41.72 -15.86
N ALA A 35 -33.90 -41.42 -15.91
CA ALA A 35 -34.48 -40.24 -15.26
C ALA A 35 -34.33 -40.28 -13.72
N GLU A 36 -34.44 -41.46 -13.11
CA GLU A 36 -34.22 -41.68 -11.68
C GLU A 36 -32.74 -41.63 -11.29
N GLY A 37 -31.81 -41.84 -12.22
CA GLY A 37 -30.36 -41.75 -11.99
C GLY A 37 -29.76 -40.36 -12.15
N VAL A 38 -30.54 -39.35 -12.56
CA VAL A 38 -30.06 -37.96 -12.69
C VAL A 38 -29.61 -37.37 -11.35
N PRO A 39 -30.35 -37.50 -10.24
CA PRO A 39 -29.89 -37.05 -8.93
C PRO A 39 -28.52 -37.63 -8.54
N ASP A 40 -28.34 -38.94 -8.72
CA ASP A 40 -27.10 -39.63 -8.37
C ASP A 40 -25.93 -39.12 -9.24
N ALA A 41 -26.16 -38.88 -10.53
CA ALA A 41 -25.15 -38.33 -11.43
C ALA A 41 -24.78 -36.87 -11.08
N LEU A 42 -25.76 -36.04 -10.69
CA LEU A 42 -25.51 -34.66 -10.26
C LEU A 42 -24.68 -34.63 -8.97
N LEU A 43 -25.06 -35.44 -7.98
CA LEU A 43 -24.33 -35.55 -6.71
C LEU A 43 -22.93 -36.13 -6.90
N ALA A 44 -22.76 -37.13 -7.78
CA ALA A 44 -21.42 -37.68 -8.07
C ALA A 44 -20.48 -36.63 -8.67
N ILE A 45 -20.98 -35.77 -9.57
CA ILE A 45 -20.19 -34.67 -10.15
C ILE A 45 -19.88 -33.62 -9.09
N GLU A 46 -20.84 -33.28 -8.22
CA GLU A 46 -20.61 -32.37 -7.09
C GLU A 46 -19.55 -32.92 -6.11
N GLU A 47 -19.64 -34.20 -5.72
CA GLU A 47 -18.69 -34.88 -4.84
C GLU A 47 -17.25 -34.89 -5.40
N GLU A 48 -17.09 -34.89 -6.72
CA GLU A 48 -15.78 -34.82 -7.37
C GLU A 48 -15.31 -33.37 -7.60
N ALA A 49 -16.24 -32.46 -7.91
CA ALA A 49 -15.95 -31.06 -8.16
C ALA A 49 -15.55 -30.28 -6.90
N LEU A 50 -16.25 -30.49 -5.77
CA LEU A 50 -16.01 -29.71 -4.55
C LEU A 50 -14.57 -29.85 -4.03
N PRO A 51 -14.00 -31.06 -3.85
CA PRO A 51 -12.61 -31.20 -3.41
C PRO A 51 -11.60 -30.55 -4.39
N SER A 52 -11.87 -30.63 -5.69
CA SER A 52 -11.04 -30.00 -6.72
C SER A 52 -11.08 -28.47 -6.60
N LEU A 53 -12.26 -27.88 -6.39
CA LEU A 53 -12.42 -26.46 -6.14
C LEU A 53 -11.75 -26.02 -4.83
N GLU A 54 -11.89 -26.80 -3.76
CA GLU A 54 -11.22 -26.52 -2.48
C GLU A 54 -9.68 -26.44 -2.65
N GLU A 55 -9.10 -27.24 -3.54
CA GLU A 55 -7.67 -27.20 -3.86
C GLU A 55 -7.30 -26.02 -4.77
N GLN A 56 -8.16 -25.65 -5.73
CA GLN A 56 -7.90 -24.61 -6.72
C GLN A 56 -8.16 -23.18 -6.22
N LEU A 57 -9.13 -22.99 -5.32
CA LEU A 57 -9.55 -21.66 -4.86
C LEU A 57 -8.44 -20.89 -4.13
N PRO A 58 -7.69 -21.48 -3.17
CA PRO A 58 -6.63 -20.74 -2.50
C PRO A 58 -5.54 -20.22 -3.47
N PRO A 59 -4.99 -21.04 -4.39
CA PRO A 59 -4.16 -20.57 -5.50
C PRO A 59 -4.71 -19.37 -6.28
N LEU A 60 -5.97 -19.44 -6.70
CA LEU A 60 -6.60 -18.46 -7.59
C LEU A 60 -6.88 -17.14 -6.88
N GLY A 61 -7.24 -17.17 -5.59
CA GLY A 61 -7.46 -15.97 -4.76
C GLY A 61 -6.19 -15.34 -4.20
N THR A 62 -5.04 -16.01 -4.30
CA THR A 62 -3.79 -15.52 -3.69
C THR A 62 -3.30 -14.17 -4.22
N PRO A 63 -3.28 -13.90 -5.55
CA PRO A 63 -2.90 -12.59 -6.05
C PRO A 63 -3.68 -11.43 -5.40
N ASP A 64 -5.01 -11.55 -5.32
CA ASP A 64 -5.87 -10.51 -4.77
C ASP A 64 -5.63 -10.32 -3.27
N VAL A 65 -5.46 -11.41 -2.51
CA VAL A 65 -5.12 -11.35 -1.08
C VAL A 65 -3.76 -10.68 -0.87
N LEU A 66 -2.74 -11.02 -1.67
CA LEU A 66 -1.39 -10.43 -1.55
C LEU A 66 -1.41 -8.93 -1.85
N LEU A 67 -2.11 -8.51 -2.92
CA LEU A 67 -2.24 -7.10 -3.29
C LEU A 67 -3.08 -6.31 -2.29
N GLY A 68 -4.11 -6.94 -1.70
CA GLY A 68 -4.88 -6.37 -0.58
C GLY A 68 -3.98 -6.07 0.62
N ILE A 69 -3.16 -7.05 1.04
CA ILE A 69 -2.21 -6.89 2.13
C ILE A 69 -1.16 -5.82 1.81
N GLU A 70 -0.61 -5.78 0.58
CA GLU A 70 0.32 -4.74 0.16
C GLU A 70 -0.33 -3.35 0.29
N ALA A 71 -1.53 -3.16 -0.23
CA ALA A 71 -2.22 -1.87 -0.16
C ALA A 71 -2.43 -1.39 1.28
N GLU A 72 -2.87 -2.29 2.19
CA GLU A 72 -3.06 -1.96 3.60
C GLU A 72 -1.73 -1.70 4.33
N ALA A 73 -0.69 -2.46 4.02
CA ALA A 73 0.65 -2.28 4.56
C ALA A 73 1.24 -0.94 4.13
N LEU A 74 1.09 -0.54 2.86
CA LEU A 74 1.57 0.75 2.34
C LEU A 74 0.87 1.94 3.01
N ILE A 75 -0.44 1.85 3.26
CA ILE A 75 -1.18 2.87 4.01
C ILE A 75 -0.63 2.99 5.43
N THR A 76 -0.44 1.85 6.10
CA THR A 76 0.06 1.78 7.48
C THR A 76 1.47 2.34 7.59
N LEU A 77 2.38 1.89 6.73
CA LEU A 77 3.76 2.38 6.65
C LEU A 77 3.81 3.86 6.28
N GLY A 78 2.99 4.33 5.35
CA GLY A 78 2.93 5.74 4.98
C GLY A 78 2.54 6.63 6.15
N ALA A 79 1.70 6.15 7.07
CA ALA A 79 1.34 6.86 8.29
C ALA A 79 2.42 6.74 9.39
N GLN A 80 3.08 5.59 9.50
CA GLN A 80 4.08 5.33 10.54
C GLN A 80 5.45 5.91 10.21
N LEU A 81 5.87 5.94 8.95
CA LEU A 81 7.20 6.38 8.54
C LEU A 81 7.54 7.78 9.04
N PRO A 82 6.70 8.82 8.85
CA PRO A 82 6.99 10.15 9.39
C PRO A 82 7.26 10.10 10.90
N VAL A 83 6.48 9.32 11.66
CA VAL A 83 6.68 9.15 13.11
C VAL A 83 8.03 8.50 13.40
N LEU A 84 8.31 7.36 12.77
CA LEU A 84 9.52 6.57 13.03
C LEU A 84 10.80 7.31 12.60
N THR A 85 10.72 8.18 11.60
CA THR A 85 11.86 8.98 11.13
C THR A 85 12.01 10.31 11.86
N THR A 86 10.99 10.76 12.59
CA THR A 86 11.01 12.08 13.26
C THR A 86 12.21 12.27 14.17
N PRO A 87 12.61 11.30 15.02
CA PRO A 87 13.82 11.42 15.84
C PRO A 87 15.07 11.76 15.04
N ALA A 88 15.38 10.95 14.02
CA ALA A 88 16.55 11.15 13.17
C ALA A 88 16.51 12.48 12.39
N VAL A 89 15.33 12.87 11.90
CA VAL A 89 15.13 14.15 11.21
C VAL A 89 15.37 15.34 12.14
N LEU A 90 14.88 15.26 13.38
CA LEU A 90 15.08 16.32 14.38
C LEU A 90 16.56 16.42 14.76
N ASP A 91 17.22 15.31 15.05
CA ASP A 91 18.65 15.30 15.39
C ASP A 91 19.52 15.86 14.25
N GLY A 92 19.28 15.42 13.01
CA GLY A 92 19.98 15.96 11.84
C GLY A 92 19.79 17.48 11.69
N LEU A 93 18.54 17.96 11.87
CA LEU A 93 18.26 19.40 11.83
C LEU A 93 18.91 20.18 12.98
N LYS A 94 18.97 19.61 14.18
CA LYS A 94 19.68 20.22 15.32
C LYS A 94 21.16 20.38 14.99
N ASP A 95 21.80 19.34 14.46
CA ASP A 95 23.21 19.37 14.08
C ASP A 95 23.49 20.44 13.02
N GLU A 96 22.65 20.50 11.96
CA GLU A 96 22.76 21.54 10.93
C GLU A 96 22.55 22.95 11.50
N ALA A 97 21.52 23.15 12.31
CA ALA A 97 21.23 24.44 12.92
C ALA A 97 22.36 24.90 13.85
N VAL A 98 22.87 24.01 14.72
CA VAL A 98 23.97 24.31 15.65
C VAL A 98 25.27 24.60 14.89
N ALA A 99 25.50 23.95 13.74
CA ALA A 99 26.64 24.26 12.88
C ALA A 99 26.54 25.64 12.20
N ALA A 100 25.33 26.08 11.85
CA ALA A 100 25.12 27.37 11.18
C ALA A 100 25.04 28.57 12.15
N LEU A 101 24.55 28.35 13.38
CA LEU A 101 24.31 29.39 14.37
C LEU A 101 25.53 30.26 14.74
N PRO A 102 26.78 29.75 14.83
CA PRO A 102 27.95 30.61 15.07
C PRO A 102 28.09 31.74 14.05
N THR A 103 27.81 31.45 12.78
CA THR A 103 27.84 32.45 11.70
C THR A 103 26.71 33.47 11.88
N ILE A 104 25.51 33.01 12.21
CA ILE A 104 24.35 33.88 12.49
C ILE A 104 24.64 34.78 13.70
N ILE A 105 25.16 34.24 14.80
CA ILE A 105 25.50 34.99 16.02
C ILE A 105 26.51 36.11 15.73
N ASN A 106 27.55 35.81 14.95
CA ASN A 106 28.53 36.80 14.52
C ASN A 106 27.91 37.85 13.58
N GLY A 107 27.10 37.41 12.61
CA GLY A 107 26.41 38.27 11.65
C GLY A 107 25.46 39.24 12.34
N SER A 108 24.46 38.71 13.05
CA SER A 108 23.41 39.48 13.72
C SER A 108 23.97 40.31 14.85
N GLY A 109 24.89 39.76 15.66
CA GLY A 109 25.56 40.49 16.73
C GLY A 109 26.32 41.71 16.22
N ALA A 110 27.05 41.57 15.12
CA ALA A 110 27.78 42.69 14.50
C ALA A 110 26.83 43.73 13.87
N ALA A 111 25.80 43.27 13.16
CA ALA A 111 24.81 44.17 12.54
C ALA A 111 24.05 44.98 13.62
N LEU A 112 23.64 44.31 14.69
CA LEU A 112 22.98 44.93 15.83
C LEU A 112 23.90 45.93 16.54
N ALA A 113 25.17 45.59 16.74
CA ALA A 113 26.16 46.50 17.32
C ALA A 113 26.31 47.77 16.47
N ILE A 114 26.42 47.64 15.14
CA ILE A 114 26.49 48.79 14.22
C ILE A 114 25.23 49.66 14.36
N ASN A 115 24.04 49.05 14.30
CA ASN A 115 22.78 49.77 14.34
C ASN A 115 22.59 50.51 15.68
N GLN A 116 22.78 49.82 16.82
CA GLN A 116 22.65 50.42 18.15
C GLN A 116 23.64 51.57 18.37
N THR A 117 24.84 51.44 17.83
CA THR A 117 25.88 52.48 17.89
C THR A 117 25.45 53.74 17.15
N ILE A 118 24.92 53.59 15.94
CA ILE A 118 24.43 54.72 15.13
C ILE A 118 23.19 55.34 15.77
N ASP A 119 22.19 54.54 16.17
CA ASP A 119 20.94 54.99 16.76
C ASP A 119 21.17 55.76 18.07
N GLY A 120 22.06 55.23 18.91
CA GLY A 120 22.46 55.87 20.15
C GLY A 120 23.02 57.28 19.90
N VAL A 121 23.89 57.46 18.91
CA VAL A 121 24.52 58.76 18.62
C VAL A 121 23.52 59.68 17.91
N ALA A 122 22.70 59.11 17.04
CA ALA A 122 21.68 59.83 16.28
C ALA A 122 20.67 60.53 17.19
N SER A 123 20.41 59.99 18.38
CA SER A 123 19.54 60.64 19.39
C SER A 123 20.05 62.01 19.85
N PHE A 124 21.36 62.30 19.71
CA PHE A 124 21.98 63.55 20.11
C PHE A 124 22.29 64.49 18.94
N ILE A 125 22.77 63.94 17.82
CA ILE A 125 23.30 64.75 16.69
C ILE A 125 22.55 64.53 15.37
N GLY A 126 21.55 63.65 15.35
CA GLY A 126 20.79 63.26 14.17
C GLY A 126 21.47 62.17 13.33
N TYR A 127 20.66 61.37 12.63
CA TYR A 127 21.10 60.20 11.86
C TYR A 127 22.21 60.50 10.83
N PRO A 128 22.11 61.51 9.95
CA PRO A 128 23.16 61.76 8.96
C PRO A 128 24.52 62.08 9.60
N ALA A 129 24.52 62.79 10.73
CA ALA A 129 25.76 63.13 11.44
C ALA A 129 26.31 61.92 12.21
N ALA A 130 25.45 61.09 12.80
CA ALA A 130 25.83 59.87 13.48
C ALA A 130 26.48 58.85 12.53
N ILE A 131 25.88 58.61 11.36
CA ILE A 131 26.44 57.74 10.32
C ILE A 131 27.80 58.29 9.85
N ALA A 132 27.89 59.60 9.61
CA ALA A 132 29.15 60.21 9.20
C ALA A 132 30.24 60.07 10.26
N GLN A 133 29.89 60.22 11.55
CA GLN A 133 30.83 60.00 12.64
C GLN A 133 31.24 58.52 12.77
N PHE A 134 30.29 57.59 12.66
CA PHE A 134 30.58 56.15 12.73
C PHE A 134 31.62 55.71 11.70
N PHE A 135 31.51 56.16 10.45
CA PHE A 135 32.47 55.78 9.41
C PHE A 135 33.77 56.58 9.42
N ASN A 136 33.74 57.89 9.70
CA ASN A 136 34.86 58.80 9.41
C ASN A 136 35.50 59.47 10.63
N SER A 137 34.91 59.38 11.82
CA SER A 137 35.45 60.05 13.01
C SER A 137 36.58 59.23 13.63
N PRO A 138 37.78 59.80 13.83
CA PRO A 138 38.86 59.13 14.58
C PRO A 138 38.58 59.05 16.08
N THR A 139 37.63 59.84 16.61
CA THR A 139 37.32 59.91 18.05
C THR A 139 35.89 59.48 18.35
N PHE A 140 35.41 58.44 17.68
CA PHE A 140 34.05 57.95 17.86
C PHE A 140 33.89 57.26 19.22
N GLN A 141 33.75 58.04 20.29
CA GLN A 141 33.49 57.52 21.62
C GLN A 141 32.07 57.84 22.03
N ALA A 142 31.23 56.81 22.02
CA ALA A 142 29.90 56.90 22.55
C ALA A 142 29.83 56.12 23.86
N ASP A 143 29.69 56.83 24.99
CA ASP A 143 29.60 56.23 26.32
C ASP A 143 28.18 55.74 26.59
N TYR A 144 27.92 54.47 26.24
CA TYR A 144 26.61 53.82 26.41
C TYR A 144 26.47 52.98 27.68
N GLY A 145 27.38 53.12 28.64
CA GLY A 145 27.25 52.43 29.92
C GLY A 145 27.43 50.92 29.82
N GLY A 146 28.64 50.48 29.48
CA GLY A 146 29.09 49.09 29.58
C GLY A 146 30.15 48.74 28.54
N PRO A 147 31.31 48.18 28.92
CA PRO A 147 32.34 47.74 27.97
C PRO A 147 31.95 46.40 27.28
N PRO A 148 32.39 46.18 26.02
CA PRO A 148 33.16 47.11 25.19
C PRO A 148 32.25 48.19 24.55
N LEU A 149 32.69 49.45 24.62
CA LEU A 149 32.02 50.55 23.92
C LEU A 149 32.31 50.41 22.43
N PRO A 150 31.29 50.26 21.56
CA PRO A 150 31.51 50.06 20.14
C PRO A 150 32.14 51.31 19.50
N GLN A 151 33.34 51.14 18.94
CA GLN A 151 34.07 52.14 18.18
C GLN A 151 33.48 52.31 16.77
N GLY A 152 33.67 53.48 16.17
CA GLY A 152 33.44 53.69 14.74
C GLY A 152 34.55 53.06 13.90
N VAL A 153 34.33 52.90 12.60
CA VAL A 153 35.28 52.26 11.68
C VAL A 153 36.62 53.00 11.68
N SER A 154 36.61 54.33 11.56
CA SER A 154 37.84 55.13 11.57
C SER A 154 38.53 55.15 12.94
N ASP A 155 37.76 55.27 14.04
CA ASP A 155 38.26 55.24 15.43
C ASP A 155 38.97 53.93 15.78
N TYR A 156 38.47 52.79 15.28
CA TYR A 156 39.15 51.50 15.44
C TYR A 156 40.56 51.51 14.81
N TYR A 157 40.69 52.00 13.57
CA TYR A 157 42.00 52.06 12.91
C TYR A 157 42.92 53.13 13.51
N ASP A 158 42.37 54.21 14.03
CA ASP A 158 43.11 55.21 14.81
C ASP A 158 43.72 54.58 16.06
N THR A 159 42.88 53.88 16.84
CA THR A 159 43.27 53.11 18.03
C THR A 159 44.35 52.06 17.70
N LEU A 160 44.17 51.31 16.60
CA LEU A 160 45.12 50.28 16.16
C LEU A 160 46.49 50.87 15.79
N ASN A 161 46.51 52.07 15.21
CA ASN A 161 47.73 52.76 14.80
C ASN A 161 48.45 53.46 15.98
N GLY A 162 47.83 53.53 17.16
CA GLY A 162 48.39 54.17 18.34
C GLY A 162 48.54 55.69 18.23
N ASP A 163 47.86 56.29 17.26
CA ASP A 163 47.75 57.73 17.06
C ASP A 163 46.31 58.11 17.41
N PHE A 164 46.12 59.02 18.35
CA PHE A 164 44.79 59.46 18.78
C PHE A 164 44.49 60.77 18.04
N ASP A 165 43.52 60.74 17.12
CA ASP A 165 42.88 61.84 16.38
C ASP A 165 43.29 62.01 14.89
N VAL A 166 43.81 60.99 14.18
CA VAL A 166 44.40 61.21 12.83
C VAL A 166 43.73 60.42 11.69
N VAL A 167 43.19 59.23 11.93
CA VAL A 167 42.63 58.37 10.89
C VAL A 167 41.22 58.80 10.49
N ASN A 168 41.06 59.33 9.28
CA ASN A 168 39.76 59.54 8.63
C ASN A 168 39.73 58.78 7.31
N LEU A 169 38.88 57.76 7.24
CA LEU A 169 38.80 56.86 6.07
C LEU A 169 38.08 57.48 4.87
N GLY A 170 37.42 58.64 5.02
CA GLY A 170 36.91 59.44 3.90
C GLY A 170 35.72 58.85 3.14
N TYR A 171 34.88 58.05 3.80
CA TYR A 171 33.64 57.54 3.20
C TYR A 171 32.71 58.69 2.83
N THR A 172 32.19 58.68 1.60
CA THR A 172 31.17 59.65 1.17
C THR A 172 29.80 59.30 1.75
N VAL A 173 28.88 60.27 1.83
CA VAL A 173 27.50 60.01 2.30
C VAL A 173 26.82 58.90 1.48
N THR A 174 27.04 58.88 0.17
CA THR A 174 26.52 57.80 -0.70
C THR A 174 27.13 56.45 -0.33
N ALA A 175 28.44 56.39 -0.06
CA ALA A 175 29.09 55.15 0.32
C ALA A 175 28.56 54.60 1.65
N GLN A 176 28.41 55.48 2.64
CA GLN A 176 27.87 55.13 3.96
C GLN A 176 26.47 54.54 3.84
N ASN A 177 25.58 55.19 3.08
CA ASN A 177 24.22 54.71 2.88
C ASN A 177 24.18 53.38 2.11
N ASN A 178 24.96 53.25 1.04
CA ASN A 178 25.00 52.02 0.25
C ASN A 178 25.56 50.85 1.06
N LEU A 179 26.55 51.09 1.92
CA LEU A 179 27.12 50.06 2.79
C LEU A 179 26.15 49.66 3.90
N LEU A 180 25.44 50.60 4.53
CA LEU A 180 24.50 50.27 5.60
C LEU A 180 23.22 49.61 5.07
N TYR A 181 22.64 50.16 4.00
CA TYR A 181 21.30 49.80 3.54
C TYR A 181 21.26 49.02 2.23
N GLY A 182 22.43 48.74 1.64
CA GLY A 182 22.56 48.00 0.39
C GLY A 182 22.35 48.87 -0.85
N VAL A 183 22.66 48.30 -2.01
CA VAL A 183 22.52 48.98 -3.31
C VAL A 183 22.36 47.97 -4.43
N GLY A 184 21.20 47.99 -5.09
CA GLY A 184 20.90 47.03 -6.15
C GLY A 184 20.98 45.59 -5.63
N PRO A 185 21.82 44.71 -6.22
CA PRO A 185 22.00 43.34 -5.75
C PRO A 185 22.98 43.21 -4.58
N LEU A 186 23.67 44.30 -4.18
CA LEU A 186 24.66 44.23 -3.11
C LEU A 186 24.01 44.43 -1.75
N PRO A 187 24.34 43.59 -0.75
CA PRO A 187 23.71 43.61 0.56
C PRO A 187 24.12 44.84 1.37
N GLY A 188 23.28 45.25 2.33
CA GLY A 188 23.63 46.28 3.31
C GLY A 188 23.93 45.67 4.67
N LEU A 189 24.85 46.24 5.41
CA LEU A 189 25.29 45.71 6.72
C LEU A 189 24.15 45.55 7.74
N ILE A 190 23.11 46.39 7.65
CA ILE A 190 22.00 46.41 8.61
C ILE A 190 20.64 46.18 7.95
N THR A 191 20.60 45.58 6.76
CA THR A 191 19.32 45.26 6.08
C THR A 191 18.56 44.11 6.72
N ASP A 192 19.25 43.29 7.50
CA ASP A 192 18.71 42.18 8.28
C ASP A 192 19.46 42.12 9.61
N LEU A 193 18.83 42.60 10.68
CA LEU A 193 19.41 42.64 12.01
C LEU A 193 19.25 41.32 12.78
N GLU A 194 18.26 40.51 12.41
CA GLU A 194 17.90 39.29 13.16
C GLU A 194 18.85 38.15 12.81
N LEU A 195 19.08 37.93 11.51
CA LEU A 195 19.98 36.89 11.02
C LEU A 195 21.36 37.44 10.63
N GLY A 196 21.47 38.76 10.42
CA GLY A 196 22.73 39.37 9.97
C GLY A 196 23.09 39.07 8.52
N MET A 197 22.14 38.59 7.70
CA MET A 197 22.40 38.14 6.33
C MET A 197 23.01 39.24 5.45
N GLY A 198 22.65 40.50 5.68
CA GLY A 198 23.22 41.64 4.97
C GLY A 198 24.72 41.84 5.26
N LEU A 199 25.13 41.71 6.52
CA LEU A 199 26.54 41.79 6.92
C LEU A 199 27.33 40.57 6.45
N LEU A 200 26.75 39.37 6.59
CA LEU A 200 27.37 38.13 6.13
C LEU A 200 27.58 38.15 4.61
N GLY A 201 26.58 38.60 3.86
CA GLY A 201 26.69 38.77 2.41
C GLY A 201 27.79 39.76 2.02
N TYR A 202 27.94 40.87 2.75
CA TYR A 202 29.07 41.78 2.53
C TYR A 202 30.43 41.08 2.72
N MET A 203 30.57 40.30 3.80
CA MET A 203 31.81 39.57 4.11
C MET A 203 32.10 38.46 3.10
N GLU A 204 31.07 37.77 2.61
CA GLU A 204 31.20 36.76 1.56
C GLU A 204 31.71 37.39 0.25
N LEU A 205 31.11 38.52 -0.17
CA LEU A 205 31.58 39.23 -1.36
C LEU A 205 33.04 39.70 -1.20
N TYR A 206 33.41 40.21 -0.03
CA TYR A 206 34.79 40.58 0.28
C TYR A 206 35.74 39.39 0.19
N ILE A 207 35.40 38.25 0.79
CA ILE A 207 36.19 37.01 0.73
C ILE A 207 36.38 36.56 -0.72
N ASN A 208 35.31 36.55 -1.53
CA ASN A 208 35.36 36.16 -2.93
C ASN A 208 36.31 37.06 -3.75
N VAL A 209 36.36 38.37 -3.46
CA VAL A 209 37.33 39.27 -4.08
C VAL A 209 38.77 38.93 -3.67
N ILE A 210 39.02 38.69 -2.37
CA ILE A 210 40.35 38.31 -1.88
C ILE A 210 40.80 36.95 -2.46
N LEU A 211 39.86 36.04 -2.72
CA LEU A 211 40.09 34.76 -3.39
C LEU A 211 40.32 34.89 -4.90
N GLY A 212 40.14 36.09 -5.48
CA GLY A 212 40.62 36.41 -6.82
C GLY A 212 39.56 36.95 -7.80
N ASP A 213 38.30 37.13 -7.39
CA ASP A 213 37.27 37.68 -8.29
C ASP A 213 37.43 39.20 -8.50
N GLN A 214 38.20 39.58 -9.51
CA GLN A 214 38.44 40.99 -9.86
C GLN A 214 37.23 41.68 -10.50
N THR A 215 36.28 40.91 -11.07
CA THR A 215 35.05 41.51 -11.63
C THR A 215 34.14 41.95 -10.48
N LEU A 216 34.05 41.12 -9.44
CA LEU A 216 33.34 41.47 -8.23
C LEU A 216 33.99 42.66 -7.51
N ASN A 217 35.32 42.75 -7.48
CA ASN A 217 36.05 43.88 -6.91
C ASN A 217 35.60 45.22 -7.53
N ALA A 218 35.61 45.31 -8.87
CA ALA A 218 35.19 46.51 -9.59
C ALA A 218 33.70 46.82 -9.34
N THR A 219 32.87 45.78 -9.24
CA THR A 219 31.43 45.90 -8.96
C THR A 219 31.18 46.46 -7.56
N MET A 220 31.86 45.93 -6.53
CA MET A 220 31.73 46.40 -5.16
C MET A 220 32.18 47.87 -5.03
N GLN A 221 33.34 48.23 -5.57
CA GLN A 221 33.83 49.62 -5.51
C GLN A 221 32.89 50.61 -6.20
N THR A 222 32.37 50.23 -7.36
CA THR A 222 31.45 51.10 -8.13
C THR A 222 30.10 51.24 -7.44
N SER A 223 29.49 50.12 -7.04
CA SER A 223 28.14 50.10 -6.49
C SER A 223 28.10 50.66 -5.07
N TYR A 224 29.01 50.25 -4.17
CA TYR A 224 29.13 50.84 -2.84
C TYR A 224 29.73 52.25 -2.86
N ASN A 225 30.21 52.75 -4.01
CA ASN A 225 30.83 54.08 -4.14
C ASN A 225 31.99 54.31 -3.14
N ALA A 226 32.78 53.26 -2.91
CA ALA A 226 33.89 53.24 -1.96
C ALA A 226 35.15 52.69 -2.63
N ALA A 227 36.32 53.21 -2.26
CA ALA A 227 37.60 52.68 -2.70
C ALA A 227 37.86 51.30 -2.07
N TRP A 228 38.65 50.45 -2.73
CA TRP A 228 38.98 49.13 -2.17
C TRP A 228 39.58 49.19 -0.76
N SER A 229 40.47 50.15 -0.49
CA SER A 229 41.06 50.34 0.85
C SER A 229 40.02 50.67 1.93
N GLN A 230 38.91 51.29 1.54
CA GLN A 230 37.79 51.54 2.45
C GLN A 230 37.04 50.22 2.70
N LEU A 231 36.67 49.49 1.65
CA LEU A 231 35.99 48.19 1.80
C LEU A 231 36.83 47.19 2.63
N GLU A 232 38.14 47.14 2.39
CA GLU A 232 39.09 46.35 3.17
C GLU A 232 39.13 46.79 4.65
N ALA A 233 39.17 48.09 4.91
CA ALA A 233 39.11 48.62 6.27
C ALA A 233 37.79 48.22 6.97
N LEU A 234 36.65 48.34 6.29
CA LEU A 234 35.37 47.92 6.86
C LEU A 234 35.33 46.42 7.16
N ALA A 235 35.82 45.58 6.25
CA ALA A 235 35.89 44.13 6.46
C ALA A 235 36.81 43.76 7.65
N GLY A 236 37.97 44.42 7.76
CA GLY A 236 38.88 44.23 8.88
C GLY A 236 38.31 44.71 10.22
N TYR A 237 37.55 45.81 10.23
CA TYR A 237 36.80 46.26 11.40
C TYR A 237 35.74 45.24 11.84
N ILE A 238 34.99 44.67 10.88
CA ILE A 238 34.00 43.63 11.16
C ILE A 238 34.66 42.39 11.78
N SER A 239 35.68 41.83 11.13
CA SER A 239 36.28 40.57 11.59
C SER A 239 37.08 40.73 12.88
N ASN A 240 37.93 41.75 12.98
CA ASN A 240 38.93 41.83 14.04
C ASN A 240 38.43 42.58 15.28
N TYR A 241 37.34 43.34 15.16
CA TYR A 241 36.79 44.12 16.27
C TYR A 241 35.35 43.72 16.58
N LEU A 242 34.42 43.79 15.62
CA LEU A 242 33.03 43.44 15.91
C LEU A 242 32.90 41.98 16.33
N TRP A 243 33.38 41.01 15.55
CA TRP A 243 33.28 39.59 15.92
C TRP A 243 34.17 39.24 17.12
N ASP A 244 35.46 39.53 17.02
CA ASP A 244 36.46 39.06 17.99
C ASP A 244 36.42 39.78 19.36
N VAL A 245 35.85 40.99 19.41
CA VAL A 245 35.79 41.81 20.65
C VAL A 245 34.36 42.07 21.07
N VAL A 246 33.52 42.65 20.21
CA VAL A 246 32.17 43.09 20.61
C VAL A 246 31.24 41.90 20.81
N VAL A 247 30.98 41.11 19.76
CA VAL A 247 30.07 39.95 19.82
C VAL A 247 30.60 38.90 20.80
N LYS A 248 31.91 38.65 20.82
CA LYS A 248 32.53 37.72 21.77
C LYS A 248 32.25 38.01 23.24
N THR A 249 32.08 39.27 23.61
CA THR A 249 31.78 39.62 25.01
C THR A 249 30.39 39.20 25.45
N SER A 250 29.47 38.98 24.50
CA SER A 250 28.10 38.52 24.78
C SER A 250 28.03 37.04 25.19
N TYR A 251 29.02 36.22 24.81
CA TYR A 251 29.03 34.79 25.09
C TYR A 251 30.24 34.28 25.89
N SER A 252 31.30 35.07 26.04
CA SER A 252 32.43 34.74 26.89
C SER A 252 31.98 34.52 28.36
N PRO A 253 32.46 33.47 29.06
CA PRO A 253 33.63 32.64 28.74
C PRO A 253 33.36 31.38 27.89
N LEU A 254 32.15 31.19 27.37
CA LEU A 254 31.84 30.05 26.52
C LEU A 254 32.53 30.17 25.15
N THR A 255 32.74 29.04 24.47
CA THR A 255 33.05 29.08 23.03
C THR A 255 31.78 29.44 22.25
N ILE A 256 31.95 29.89 20.99
CA ILE A 256 30.79 30.26 20.18
C ILE A 256 29.91 29.04 19.86
N GLU A 257 30.50 27.86 19.77
CA GLU A 257 29.79 26.59 19.55
C GLU A 257 28.94 26.20 20.77
N GLN A 258 29.49 26.32 21.98
CA GLN A 258 28.73 26.07 23.22
C GLN A 258 27.59 27.07 23.39
N TYR A 259 27.82 28.33 23.01
CA TYR A 259 26.78 29.34 23.05
C TYR A 259 25.72 29.12 21.95
N ALA A 260 26.12 28.68 20.76
CA ALA A 260 25.22 28.34 19.67
C ALA A 260 24.23 27.25 20.07
N GLU A 261 24.66 26.22 20.79
CA GLU A 261 23.75 25.19 21.30
C GLU A 261 22.72 25.77 22.30
N ILE A 262 23.15 26.67 23.19
CA ILE A 262 22.24 27.39 24.11
C ILE A 262 21.24 28.25 23.33
N VAL A 263 21.71 28.94 22.29
CA VAL A 263 20.89 29.77 21.42
C VAL A 263 19.88 28.92 20.66
N PHE A 264 20.27 27.73 20.19
CA PHE A 264 19.35 26.76 19.57
C PHE A 264 18.18 26.43 20.52
N TYR A 265 18.46 26.01 21.76
CA TYR A 265 17.39 25.69 22.72
C TYR A 265 16.50 26.90 23.04
N SER A 266 17.09 28.09 23.16
CA SER A 266 16.34 29.33 23.41
C SER A 266 15.44 29.69 22.23
N GLN A 267 15.96 29.57 21.01
CA GLN A 267 15.20 29.80 19.77
C GLN A 267 14.08 28.77 19.62
N TRP A 268 14.40 27.48 19.74
CA TRP A 268 13.42 26.40 19.64
C TRP A 268 12.27 26.57 20.64
N ALA A 269 12.58 26.82 21.90
CA ALA A 269 11.57 26.90 22.96
C ALA A 269 10.78 28.21 22.97
N ASN A 270 11.40 29.34 22.55
CA ASN A 270 10.85 30.67 22.84
C ASN A 270 10.91 31.66 21.67
N GLY A 271 11.51 31.31 20.52
CA GLY A 271 11.59 32.19 19.35
C GLY A 271 12.37 33.49 19.61
N THR A 272 13.41 33.44 20.45
CA THR A 272 14.08 34.64 21.00
C THR A 272 15.11 35.30 20.07
N VAL A 273 15.51 34.64 18.98
CA VAL A 273 16.57 35.10 18.08
C VAL A 273 15.99 35.69 16.81
N VAL A 274 15.08 34.95 16.17
CA VAL A 274 14.45 35.33 14.89
C VAL A 274 12.95 35.36 15.08
N ASP A 275 12.35 36.53 14.83
CA ASP A 275 10.92 36.71 15.02
C ASP A 275 10.16 35.91 13.94
N GLY A 276 9.24 35.06 14.38
CA GLY A 276 8.54 34.14 13.49
C GLY A 276 9.31 32.88 13.08
N GLY A 277 10.51 32.64 13.61
CA GLY A 277 11.25 31.38 13.41
C GLY A 277 12.29 31.43 12.29
N ILE A 278 13.26 30.52 12.36
CA ILE A 278 14.33 30.37 11.37
C ILE A 278 13.76 29.71 10.11
N ASP A 279 14.08 30.28 8.96
CA ASP A 279 13.78 29.68 7.66
C ASP A 279 14.78 28.56 7.36
N LEU A 280 14.30 27.32 7.29
CA LEU A 280 15.11 26.13 7.04
C LEU A 280 15.72 26.12 5.64
N SER A 281 15.18 26.88 4.68
CA SER A 281 15.79 27.01 3.35
C SER A 281 17.16 27.73 3.38
N LEU A 282 17.51 28.37 4.50
CA LEU A 282 18.85 28.92 4.71
C LEU A 282 19.92 27.83 4.91
N PHE A 283 19.50 26.61 5.26
CA PHE A 283 20.39 25.48 5.51
C PHE A 283 20.26 24.39 4.45
N LYS A 284 19.09 24.29 3.80
CA LYS A 284 18.77 23.23 2.84
C LYS A 284 18.20 23.82 1.54
N ASP A 285 19.02 23.82 0.49
CA ASP A 285 18.72 24.45 -0.81
C ASP A 285 17.49 23.89 -1.54
N THR A 286 17.05 22.66 -1.23
CA THR A 286 15.87 22.06 -1.88
C THR A 286 14.55 22.46 -1.23
N LEU A 287 14.60 23.05 -0.03
CA LEU A 287 13.40 23.52 0.66
C LEU A 287 12.90 24.83 0.03
N PRO A 288 11.57 25.01 -0.11
CA PRO A 288 11.01 26.30 -0.50
C PRO A 288 11.43 27.42 0.46
N ALA A 289 11.61 28.64 -0.07
CA ALA A 289 11.84 29.81 0.77
C ALA A 289 10.69 30.01 1.78
N ASP A 290 11.01 30.51 2.97
CA ASP A 290 10.10 30.69 4.11
C ASP A 290 9.58 29.36 4.71
N THR A 291 10.37 28.28 4.61
CA THR A 291 10.05 27.00 5.26
C THR A 291 10.38 27.08 6.75
N LYS A 292 9.37 27.41 7.56
CA LYS A 292 9.46 27.59 9.02
C LYS A 292 8.75 26.48 9.79
N GLY A 293 8.99 26.41 11.10
CA GLY A 293 8.25 25.54 12.03
C GLY A 293 9.11 24.59 12.85
N LEU A 294 10.43 24.76 12.83
CA LEU A 294 11.33 24.03 13.73
C LEU A 294 11.04 24.38 15.20
N GLU A 295 10.70 25.64 15.49
CA GLU A 295 10.52 26.14 16.86
C GLU A 295 9.15 25.83 17.45
N ALA A 296 9.13 25.10 18.56
CA ALA A 296 7.93 24.90 19.36
C ALA A 296 7.40 26.20 20.00
N GLY A 297 8.27 27.17 20.22
CA GLY A 297 7.98 28.47 20.83
C GLY A 297 7.40 29.53 19.90
N VAL A 298 7.15 29.22 18.63
CA VAL A 298 6.66 30.19 17.65
C VAL A 298 5.24 29.82 17.21
N PRO A 299 4.26 30.75 17.24
CA PRO A 299 4.37 32.15 17.64
C PRO A 299 4.21 32.39 19.16
N ILE A 300 4.00 31.33 19.96
CA ILE A 300 3.74 31.43 21.40
C ILE A 300 4.89 30.80 22.18
N PRO A 301 5.68 31.57 22.94
CA PRO A 301 6.80 31.03 23.70
C PRO A 301 6.36 29.95 24.69
N THR A 302 7.07 28.83 24.72
CA THR A 302 6.81 27.75 25.68
C THR A 302 7.24 28.13 27.10
N ASN A 303 8.16 29.09 27.24
CA ASN A 303 8.83 29.45 28.49
C ASN A 303 9.53 28.26 29.17
N LEU A 304 9.99 27.28 28.39
CA LEU A 304 10.84 26.20 28.91
C LEU A 304 12.22 26.75 29.25
N ILE A 305 12.80 26.23 30.33
CA ILE A 305 14.19 26.51 30.69
C ILE A 305 15.13 25.62 29.89
N ILE A 306 16.36 26.09 29.66
CA ILE A 306 17.37 25.38 28.85
C ILE A 306 17.57 23.92 29.31
N PRO A 307 17.72 23.60 30.61
CA PRO A 307 17.89 22.20 31.04
C PRO A 307 16.74 21.28 30.57
N THR A 308 15.48 21.74 30.65
CA THR A 308 14.34 20.96 30.17
C THR A 308 14.37 20.79 28.65
N CYS A 309 14.85 21.80 27.91
CA CYS A 309 15.03 21.68 26.46
C CYS A 309 16.11 20.65 26.14
N MET A 310 17.23 20.65 26.86
CA MET A 310 18.29 19.66 26.71
C MET A 310 17.75 18.24 26.96
N ASP A 311 17.00 18.03 28.03
CA ASP A 311 16.39 16.71 28.33
C ASP A 311 15.39 16.25 27.24
N LEU A 312 14.67 17.20 26.63
CA LEU A 312 13.74 16.93 25.53
C LEU A 312 14.45 16.61 24.22
N TRP A 313 15.69 17.07 24.05
CA TRP A 313 16.55 16.88 22.86
C TRP A 313 17.73 15.92 23.11
N ASP A 314 17.61 15.07 24.14
CA ASP A 314 18.60 14.06 24.51
C ASP A 314 18.14 12.69 23.99
N ASP A 315 18.81 12.19 22.95
CA ASP A 315 18.54 10.89 22.32
C ASP A 315 18.76 9.70 23.28
N SER A 316 19.57 9.89 24.32
CA SER A 316 19.80 8.88 25.36
C SER A 316 18.67 8.82 26.39
N ASN A 317 17.81 9.84 26.43
CA ASN A 317 16.62 9.86 27.27
C ASN A 317 15.47 9.10 26.56
N SER A 318 15.06 7.97 27.12
CA SER A 318 14.01 7.12 26.56
C SER A 318 12.62 7.78 26.46
N ASP A 319 12.42 8.93 27.11
CA ASP A 319 11.17 9.69 27.07
C ASP A 319 11.22 10.91 26.13
N SER A 320 12.39 11.23 25.56
CA SER A 320 12.59 12.33 24.62
C SER A 320 11.87 12.09 23.29
N PHE A 321 11.43 13.15 22.61
CA PHE A 321 10.88 13.04 21.25
C PHE A 321 11.96 12.81 20.17
N VAL A 322 13.25 12.95 20.50
CA VAL A 322 14.37 12.54 19.62
C VAL A 322 14.90 11.14 19.94
N ASN A 323 14.20 10.39 20.80
CA ASN A 323 14.46 8.97 21.01
C ASN A 323 13.42 8.11 20.28
N ASP A 324 13.86 7.02 19.65
CA ASP A 324 12.98 6.10 18.89
C ASP A 324 11.83 5.50 19.70
N ASN A 325 12.04 5.23 21.00
CA ASN A 325 10.96 4.75 21.87
C ASN A 325 10.15 5.91 22.44
N GLY A 326 10.83 7.02 22.77
CA GLY A 326 10.19 8.19 23.36
C GLY A 326 9.18 8.83 22.41
N ILE A 327 9.48 8.93 21.11
CA ILE A 327 8.54 9.48 20.11
C ILE A 327 7.19 8.75 20.11
N LEU A 328 7.17 7.44 20.35
CA LEU A 328 5.92 6.66 20.42
C LEU A 328 5.07 7.07 21.65
N VAL A 329 5.71 7.43 22.76
CA VAL A 329 5.04 7.98 23.95
C VAL A 329 4.40 9.34 23.64
N TRP A 330 5.14 10.20 22.92
CA TRP A 330 4.63 11.50 22.46
C TRP A 330 3.45 11.35 21.49
N VAL A 331 3.52 10.42 20.53
CA VAL A 331 2.41 10.14 19.61
C VAL A 331 1.17 9.63 20.33
N GLY A 332 1.33 8.69 21.26
CA GLY A 332 0.21 8.24 22.08
C GLY A 332 -0.42 9.39 22.88
N ALA A 333 0.40 10.30 23.43
CA ALA A 333 -0.09 11.50 24.11
C ALA A 333 -0.83 12.47 23.16
N MET A 334 -0.34 12.67 21.92
CA MET A 334 -0.98 13.49 20.88
C MET A 334 -2.35 12.92 20.46
N GLN A 335 -2.50 11.60 20.45
CA GLN A 335 -3.76 10.91 20.15
C GLN A 335 -4.79 10.99 21.29
N GLY A 336 -4.49 11.74 22.37
CA GLY A 336 -5.42 11.98 23.47
C GLY A 336 -5.30 11.00 24.64
N ASN A 337 -4.23 10.19 24.69
CA ASN A 337 -3.99 9.33 25.84
C ASN A 337 -3.59 10.16 27.07
N VAL A 338 -4.56 10.45 27.94
CA VAL A 338 -4.39 11.26 29.15
C VAL A 338 -3.36 10.68 30.14
N THR A 339 -3.15 9.37 30.14
CA THR A 339 -2.13 8.73 30.99
C THR A 339 -0.72 9.06 30.49
N LEU A 340 -0.48 8.97 29.18
CA LEU A 340 0.81 9.33 28.59
C LEU A 340 1.07 10.85 28.67
N GLN A 341 0.03 11.68 28.52
CA GLN A 341 0.13 13.12 28.77
C GLN A 341 0.55 13.44 30.21
N GLY A 342 -0.08 12.77 31.20
CA GLY A 342 0.28 12.93 32.60
C GLY A 342 1.70 12.44 32.92
N TYR A 343 2.12 11.35 32.26
CA TYR A 343 3.47 10.82 32.36
C TYR A 343 4.53 11.81 31.84
N LEU A 344 4.39 12.29 30.59
CA LEU A 344 5.31 13.27 29.98
C LEU A 344 5.37 14.57 30.77
N SER A 345 4.21 15.06 31.26
CA SER A 345 4.17 16.24 32.13
C SER A 345 4.98 16.05 33.41
N GLY A 346 4.94 14.84 33.99
CA GLY A 346 5.70 14.50 35.18
C GLY A 346 7.21 14.38 34.91
N VAL A 347 7.59 13.65 33.87
CA VAL A 347 9.00 13.40 33.50
C VAL A 347 9.73 14.71 33.21
N PHE A 348 9.17 15.56 32.35
CA PHE A 348 9.80 16.82 31.94
C PHE A 348 9.37 18.02 32.78
N SER A 349 8.62 17.81 33.87
CA SER A 349 8.08 18.87 34.73
C SER A 349 7.31 19.96 33.96
N LEU A 350 6.56 19.57 32.94
CA LEU A 350 5.83 20.49 32.07
C LEU A 350 4.56 21.01 32.76
N THR A 351 4.29 22.30 32.57
CA THR A 351 3.02 22.90 32.97
C THR A 351 1.88 22.48 32.02
N GLY A 352 0.64 22.62 32.49
CA GLY A 352 -0.54 22.34 31.66
C GLY A 352 -0.68 23.20 30.40
N ALA A 353 0.07 24.30 30.27
CA ALA A 353 0.14 25.11 29.05
C ALA A 353 1.27 24.65 28.11
N GLN A 354 2.39 24.17 28.66
CA GLN A 354 3.56 23.76 27.88
C GLN A 354 3.31 22.47 27.10
N LEU A 355 2.74 21.45 27.74
CA LEU A 355 2.54 20.16 27.07
C LEU A 355 1.65 20.29 25.81
N PRO A 356 0.49 20.98 25.82
CA PRO A 356 -0.30 21.15 24.60
C PRO A 356 0.43 21.88 23.47
N ILE A 357 1.30 22.84 23.80
CA ILE A 357 2.12 23.54 22.79
C ILE A 357 3.09 22.55 22.14
N LEU A 358 3.81 21.76 22.95
CA LEU A 358 4.77 20.76 22.44
C LEU A 358 4.07 19.68 21.60
N LEU A 359 2.92 19.17 22.06
CA LEU A 359 2.13 18.18 21.32
C LEU A 359 1.60 18.76 20.00
N GLY A 360 1.11 20.00 20.02
CA GLY A 360 0.63 20.68 18.81
C GLY A 360 1.75 20.95 17.81
N TRP A 361 2.90 21.42 18.30
CA TRP A 361 4.11 21.63 17.50
C TRP A 361 4.58 20.32 16.87
N LEU A 362 4.81 19.27 17.66
CA LEU A 362 5.32 18.00 17.18
C LEU A 362 4.38 17.38 16.13
N GLY A 363 3.06 17.41 16.36
CA GLY A 363 2.08 16.95 15.38
C GLY A 363 2.15 17.73 14.06
N SER A 364 2.29 19.06 14.13
CA SER A 364 2.48 19.90 12.95
C SER A 364 3.81 19.64 12.25
N PHE A 365 4.88 19.46 13.01
CA PHE A 365 6.22 19.16 12.50
C PHE A 365 6.23 17.84 11.72
N MET A 366 5.68 16.76 12.30
CA MET A 366 5.57 15.46 11.65
C MET A 366 4.70 15.47 10.39
N THR A 367 3.64 16.27 10.37
CA THR A 367 2.70 16.31 9.24
C THR A 367 3.22 17.17 8.09
N ASN A 368 3.87 18.30 8.40
CA ASN A 368 4.19 19.33 7.41
C ASN A 368 5.67 19.39 7.05
N LEU A 369 6.58 19.17 8.01
CA LEU A 369 8.02 19.34 7.79
C LEU A 369 8.74 18.02 7.54
N VAL A 370 8.43 16.96 8.30
CA VAL A 370 9.09 15.66 8.12
C VAL A 370 9.00 15.14 6.68
N PRO A 371 7.85 15.20 5.98
CA PRO A 371 7.79 14.76 4.58
C PRO A 371 8.70 15.56 3.63
N LEU A 372 8.85 16.88 3.86
CA LEU A 372 9.72 17.75 3.06
C LEU A 372 11.20 17.44 3.33
N LEU A 373 11.54 17.22 4.60
CA LEU A 373 12.91 16.94 5.04
C LEU A 373 13.36 15.54 4.61
N LEU A 374 12.47 14.55 4.65
CA LEU A 374 12.73 13.23 4.09
C LEU A 374 12.96 13.30 2.58
N PHE A 375 12.20 14.13 1.87
CA PHE A 375 12.40 14.32 0.44
C PHE A 375 13.73 15.02 0.12
N ASP A 376 14.10 16.06 0.89
CA ASP A 376 15.42 16.73 0.77
C ASP A 376 16.58 15.73 0.96
N GLU A 377 16.49 14.89 1.99
CA GLU A 377 17.57 13.97 2.34
C GLU A 377 17.65 12.74 1.40
N THR A 378 16.50 12.18 1.02
CA THR A 378 16.45 10.87 0.32
C THR A 378 16.14 10.99 -1.17
N GLY A 379 15.54 12.09 -1.61
CA GLY A 379 14.96 12.24 -2.95
C GLY A 379 13.65 11.49 -3.16
N TYR A 380 13.09 10.85 -2.13
CA TYR A 380 11.84 10.08 -2.20
C TYR A 380 10.76 10.69 -1.33
N THR A 381 9.52 10.63 -1.82
CA THR A 381 8.32 10.99 -1.07
C THR A 381 7.99 9.92 -0.02
N VAL A 382 7.17 10.26 0.98
CA VAL A 382 6.73 9.29 2.01
C VAL A 382 6.07 8.04 1.39
N PRO A 383 5.17 8.13 0.39
CA PRO A 383 4.64 6.94 -0.28
C PRO A 383 5.70 6.09 -0.98
N GLU A 384 6.70 6.70 -1.61
CA GLU A 384 7.80 5.96 -2.24
C GLU A 384 8.65 5.26 -1.17
N LEU A 385 8.99 5.93 -0.07
CA LEU A 385 9.69 5.32 1.06
C LEU A 385 8.89 4.19 1.70
N ALA A 386 7.56 4.33 1.80
CA ALA A 386 6.67 3.26 2.29
C ALA A 386 6.74 2.02 1.40
N GLN A 387 6.77 2.22 0.09
CA GLN A 387 6.92 1.14 -0.88
C GLN A 387 8.29 0.44 -0.76
N LEU A 388 9.36 1.21 -0.64
CA LEU A 388 10.71 0.67 -0.43
C LEU A 388 10.79 -0.12 0.89
N ALA A 389 10.21 0.43 1.96
CA ALA A 389 10.14 -0.22 3.28
C ALA A 389 9.31 -1.51 3.23
N PHE A 390 8.18 -1.52 2.52
CA PHE A 390 7.36 -2.72 2.33
C PHE A 390 8.18 -3.84 1.66
N TYR A 391 8.85 -3.54 0.55
CA TYR A 391 9.64 -4.55 -0.18
C TYR A 391 10.85 -5.02 0.62
N GLU A 392 11.53 -4.14 1.36
CA GLU A 392 12.62 -4.56 2.23
C GLU A 392 12.12 -5.44 3.38
N GLN A 393 11.03 -5.05 4.04
CA GLN A 393 10.42 -5.81 5.13
C GLN A 393 9.96 -7.18 4.64
N TRP A 394 9.28 -7.23 3.50
CA TRP A 394 8.80 -8.49 2.92
C TRP A 394 9.94 -9.44 2.56
N ALA A 395 11.00 -8.91 1.94
CA ALA A 395 12.13 -9.72 1.50
C ALA A 395 13.08 -10.12 2.63
N ASN A 396 13.35 -9.23 3.57
CA ASN A 396 14.47 -9.37 4.51
C ASN A 396 14.07 -9.26 5.99
N GLY A 397 12.79 -8.99 6.28
CA GLY A 397 12.29 -8.85 7.65
C GLY A 397 12.79 -7.59 8.36
N THR A 398 13.28 -6.62 7.59
CA THR A 398 13.85 -5.36 8.09
C THR A 398 13.34 -4.17 7.31
N ILE A 399 13.33 -3.00 7.96
CA ILE A 399 13.17 -1.71 7.32
C ILE A 399 14.43 -0.91 7.63
N GLN A 400 15.15 -0.49 6.59
CA GLN A 400 16.47 0.14 6.65
C GLN A 400 17.48 -0.65 7.51
N GLY A 401 17.42 -1.99 7.43
CA GLY A 401 18.26 -2.90 8.20
C GLY A 401 17.88 -3.08 9.68
N ALA A 402 16.82 -2.43 10.16
CA ALA A 402 16.29 -2.58 11.51
C ALA A 402 15.06 -3.52 11.55
N ALA A 403 14.94 -4.31 12.62
CA ALA A 403 13.79 -5.19 12.84
C ALA A 403 12.59 -4.40 13.40
N VAL A 404 11.97 -3.57 12.54
CA VAL A 404 10.86 -2.68 12.93
C VAL A 404 9.57 -3.45 13.18
N LEU A 405 9.25 -4.44 12.32
CA LEU A 405 8.05 -5.27 12.44
C LEU A 405 8.45 -6.74 12.66
N PRO A 406 8.90 -7.13 13.87
CA PRO A 406 9.42 -8.48 14.13
C PRO A 406 8.34 -9.58 14.05
N GLY A 407 7.05 -9.21 14.15
CA GLY A 407 5.91 -10.11 13.96
C GLY A 407 5.37 -10.17 12.53
N GLY A 408 5.87 -9.28 11.65
CA GLY A 408 5.42 -9.10 10.28
C GLY A 408 4.12 -8.28 10.13
N PHE A 409 3.79 -7.87 8.90
CA PHE A 409 2.63 -7.03 8.57
C PHE A 409 1.30 -7.63 9.04
N LEU A 410 1.11 -8.94 8.90
CA LEU A 410 -0.13 -9.57 9.34
C LEU A 410 -0.33 -9.51 10.86
N SER A 411 0.73 -9.33 11.65
CA SER A 411 0.59 -9.16 13.10
C SER A 411 -0.07 -7.84 13.49
N GLU A 412 -0.01 -6.84 12.61
CA GLU A 412 -0.72 -5.57 12.77
C GLU A 412 -2.23 -5.71 12.50
N LEU A 413 -2.62 -6.65 11.63
CA LEU A 413 -4.03 -6.99 11.38
C LEU A 413 -4.63 -7.81 12.52
N SER A 414 -3.92 -8.86 12.94
CA SER A 414 -4.30 -9.66 14.09
C SER A 414 -3.09 -10.31 14.74
N ALA A 415 -3.03 -10.23 16.07
CA ALA A 415 -2.02 -10.94 16.86
C ALA A 415 -2.06 -12.46 16.63
N SER A 416 -3.17 -13.03 16.15
CA SER A 416 -3.24 -14.47 15.80
C SER A 416 -2.45 -14.83 14.54
N PHE A 417 -2.11 -13.86 13.69
CA PHE A 417 -1.29 -14.06 12.50
C PHE A 417 0.20 -13.80 12.74
N ALA A 418 0.57 -13.39 13.95
CA ALA A 418 1.97 -13.30 14.33
C ALA A 418 2.62 -14.70 14.31
N GLY A 419 3.75 -14.83 13.62
CA GLY A 419 4.54 -16.07 13.58
C GLY A 419 4.37 -16.88 12.30
N ALA A 420 5.10 -17.98 12.23
CA ALA A 420 5.16 -18.82 11.03
C ALA A 420 3.80 -19.51 10.70
N PRO A 421 3.46 -19.66 9.42
CA PRO A 421 4.15 -19.09 8.27
C PRO A 421 3.94 -17.56 8.20
N TYR A 422 5.03 -16.82 8.06
CA TYR A 422 5.01 -15.37 7.97
C TYR A 422 4.51 -14.93 6.59
N PHE A 423 3.95 -13.72 6.49
CA PHE A 423 3.69 -13.10 5.21
C PHE A 423 4.99 -12.75 4.49
N GLU A 424 5.96 -12.24 5.24
CA GLU A 424 7.28 -11.93 4.75
C GLU A 424 8.13 -13.19 4.55
N VAL A 425 8.73 -13.29 3.36
CA VAL A 425 9.71 -14.34 3.04
C VAL A 425 10.97 -14.17 3.91
N GLY A 426 11.28 -12.93 4.30
CA GLY A 426 12.44 -12.57 5.10
C GLY A 426 12.31 -12.83 6.60
N LEU A 427 11.21 -13.42 7.07
CA LEU A 427 11.02 -13.73 8.49
C LEU A 427 11.03 -15.25 8.74
N PRO A 428 11.72 -15.72 9.81
CA PRO A 428 12.44 -14.93 10.83
C PRO A 428 13.88 -14.57 10.42
N SER A 429 14.29 -14.94 9.21
CA SER A 429 15.65 -14.73 8.70
C SER A 429 15.61 -14.17 7.29
N PRO A 430 16.48 -13.19 6.95
CA PRO A 430 16.46 -12.54 5.65
C PRO A 430 16.55 -13.54 4.49
N SER A 431 15.80 -13.30 3.41
CA SER A 431 15.84 -14.14 2.21
C SER A 431 17.10 -13.91 1.37
N GLY A 432 17.68 -12.71 1.46
CA GLY A 432 18.82 -12.28 0.64
C GLY A 432 18.42 -11.56 -0.65
N LEU A 433 17.12 -11.50 -0.99
CA LEU A 433 16.61 -10.80 -2.16
C LEU A 433 16.98 -9.32 -2.12
N SER A 434 17.47 -8.82 -3.24
CA SER A 434 17.67 -7.39 -3.45
C SER A 434 16.34 -6.68 -3.65
N LEU A 435 16.31 -5.38 -3.36
CA LEU A 435 15.14 -4.54 -3.58
C LEU A 435 14.61 -4.61 -5.03
N THR A 436 15.50 -4.61 -6.02
CA THR A 436 15.10 -4.71 -7.44
C THR A 436 14.46 -6.06 -7.77
N GLU A 437 14.98 -7.16 -7.24
CA GLU A 437 14.36 -8.48 -7.41
C GLU A 437 12.99 -8.53 -6.77
N THR A 438 12.85 -7.99 -5.55
CA THR A 438 11.56 -7.91 -4.86
C THR A 438 10.54 -7.08 -5.63
N MET A 439 10.90 -5.89 -6.08
CA MET A 439 10.01 -5.05 -6.89
C MET A 439 9.53 -5.79 -8.15
N ASN A 440 10.41 -6.54 -8.83
CA ASN A 440 10.03 -7.34 -9.99
C ASN A 440 9.10 -8.50 -9.61
N LEU A 441 9.28 -9.12 -8.44
CA LEU A 441 8.40 -10.14 -7.87
C LEU A 441 7.04 -9.59 -7.44
N TRP A 442 6.85 -8.27 -7.34
CA TRP A 442 5.57 -7.63 -7.04
C TRP A 442 4.99 -6.86 -8.23
N ASP A 443 5.64 -6.92 -9.41
CA ASP A 443 5.14 -6.25 -10.63
C ASP A 443 3.97 -7.03 -11.26
N GLU A 444 2.73 -6.60 -10.98
CA GLU A 444 1.50 -7.18 -11.52
C GLU A 444 1.49 -7.31 -13.06
N ALA A 445 2.20 -6.43 -13.77
CA ALA A 445 2.28 -6.46 -15.23
C ALA A 445 3.12 -7.65 -15.75
N ASN A 446 3.94 -8.25 -14.90
CA ASN A 446 4.75 -9.41 -15.23
C ASN A 446 3.92 -10.70 -15.15
N ALA A 447 3.65 -11.34 -16.30
CA ALA A 447 2.88 -12.58 -16.35
C ALA A 447 3.49 -13.78 -15.59
N TYR A 448 4.72 -13.68 -15.09
CA TYR A 448 5.38 -14.70 -14.28
C TYR A 448 5.35 -14.41 -12.78
N THR A 449 4.82 -13.27 -12.33
CA THR A 449 4.80 -12.95 -10.90
C THR A 449 3.71 -13.72 -10.13
N PHE A 450 3.95 -14.02 -8.86
CA PHE A 450 2.94 -14.65 -7.99
C PHE A 450 1.77 -13.71 -7.64
N VAL A 451 1.92 -12.39 -7.83
CA VAL A 451 0.79 -11.44 -7.71
C VAL A 451 0.00 -11.28 -9.02
N ASN A 452 0.23 -12.16 -10.00
CA ASN A 452 -0.52 -12.24 -11.24
C ASN A 452 -1.24 -13.59 -11.31
N SER A 453 -2.52 -13.60 -11.71
CA SER A 453 -3.35 -14.81 -11.75
C SER A 453 -2.82 -15.93 -12.65
N ASN A 454 -2.07 -15.60 -13.72
CA ASN A 454 -1.39 -16.62 -14.52
C ASN A 454 -0.04 -17.02 -13.92
N GLY A 455 0.69 -16.05 -13.39
CA GLY A 455 2.02 -16.28 -12.83
C GLY A 455 1.98 -17.15 -11.59
N ILE A 456 0.96 -17.03 -10.73
CA ILE A 456 0.81 -17.89 -9.54
C ILE A 456 0.74 -19.38 -9.89
N LEU A 457 0.11 -19.73 -11.02
CA LEU A 457 0.06 -21.12 -11.52
C LEU A 457 1.45 -21.61 -11.96
N VAL A 458 2.28 -20.70 -12.51
CA VAL A 458 3.69 -21.02 -12.84
C VAL A 458 4.48 -21.31 -11.56
N TRP A 459 4.29 -20.53 -10.50
CA TRP A 459 4.95 -20.74 -9.21
C TRP A 459 4.54 -22.06 -8.56
N LEU A 460 3.26 -22.41 -8.59
CA LEU A 460 2.76 -23.70 -8.11
C LEU A 460 3.34 -24.87 -8.90
N GLY A 461 3.33 -24.78 -10.24
CA GLY A 461 3.96 -25.78 -11.09
C GLY A 461 5.46 -25.92 -10.83
N ALA A 462 6.15 -24.82 -10.51
CA ALA A 462 7.58 -24.81 -10.21
C ALA A 462 7.93 -25.57 -8.92
N ILE A 463 6.98 -25.84 -8.00
CA ILE A 463 7.25 -26.66 -6.81
C ILE A 463 7.77 -28.06 -7.20
N THR A 464 7.27 -28.63 -8.29
CA THR A 464 7.64 -29.98 -8.75
C THR A 464 8.32 -30.01 -10.12
N ASN A 465 8.34 -28.90 -10.86
CA ASN A 465 8.88 -28.83 -12.22
C ASN A 465 10.15 -27.99 -12.33
N ALA A 466 11.30 -28.66 -12.47
CA ALA A 466 12.61 -28.03 -12.62
C ALA A 466 12.74 -27.09 -13.84
N THR A 467 11.93 -27.29 -14.89
CA THR A 467 11.93 -26.40 -16.06
C THR A 467 11.31 -25.05 -15.72
N LEU A 468 10.20 -25.06 -14.97
CA LEU A 468 9.55 -23.83 -14.50
C LEU A 468 10.42 -23.11 -13.46
N GLN A 469 11.11 -23.85 -12.58
CA GLN A 469 12.11 -23.28 -11.68
C GLN A 469 13.21 -22.52 -12.44
N GLY A 470 13.75 -23.12 -13.51
CA GLY A 470 14.75 -22.47 -14.36
C GLY A 470 14.24 -21.22 -15.06
N ALA A 471 12.96 -21.21 -15.47
CA ALA A 471 12.32 -20.04 -16.04
C ALA A 471 12.20 -18.90 -15.02
N LEU A 472 11.71 -19.19 -13.80
CA LEU A 472 11.57 -18.19 -12.73
C LEU A 472 12.92 -17.56 -12.33
N ILE A 473 13.96 -18.38 -12.17
CA ILE A 473 15.34 -17.90 -11.92
C ILE A 473 15.78 -16.93 -13.01
N SER A 474 15.58 -17.28 -14.28
CA SER A 474 15.98 -16.44 -15.40
C SER A 474 15.16 -15.16 -15.50
N THR A 475 13.86 -15.21 -15.20
CA THR A 475 12.94 -14.08 -15.32
C THR A 475 13.19 -13.03 -14.24
N PHE A 476 13.40 -13.47 -13.00
CA PHE A 476 13.53 -12.56 -11.85
C PHE A 476 14.98 -12.25 -11.48
N GLY A 477 15.95 -12.94 -12.07
CA GLY A 477 17.38 -12.75 -11.76
C GLY A 477 17.82 -13.37 -10.43
N ILE A 478 16.92 -14.07 -9.74
CA ILE A 478 17.15 -14.67 -8.42
C ILE A 478 18.03 -15.93 -8.49
N THR A 479 18.70 -16.24 -7.39
CA THR A 479 19.51 -17.45 -7.24
C THR A 479 18.65 -18.70 -6.98
N PRO A 480 19.18 -19.91 -7.20
CA PRO A 480 18.49 -21.15 -6.84
C PRO A 480 18.16 -21.25 -5.33
N ALA A 481 18.97 -20.64 -4.46
CA ALA A 481 18.73 -20.64 -3.02
C ALA A 481 17.54 -19.74 -2.67
N GLU A 482 17.47 -18.53 -3.23
CA GLU A 482 16.33 -17.62 -3.06
C GLU A 482 15.05 -18.21 -3.64
N LEU A 483 15.09 -18.84 -4.82
CA LEU A 483 13.94 -19.56 -5.37
C LEU A 483 13.47 -20.65 -4.41
N THR A 484 14.38 -21.42 -3.81
CA THR A 484 14.02 -22.45 -2.84
C THR A 484 13.31 -21.84 -1.64
N THR A 485 13.82 -20.72 -1.10
CA THR A 485 13.18 -19.98 -0.01
C THR A 485 11.78 -19.52 -0.40
N LEU A 486 11.61 -18.94 -1.59
CA LEU A 486 10.32 -18.47 -2.10
C LEU A 486 9.32 -19.60 -2.28
N LEU A 487 9.72 -20.74 -2.86
CA LEU A 487 8.82 -21.89 -3.04
C LEU A 487 8.41 -22.52 -1.70
N VAL A 488 9.33 -22.57 -0.72
CA VAL A 488 9.02 -23.06 0.64
C VAL A 488 8.06 -22.10 1.35
N TRP A 489 8.34 -20.80 1.29
CA TRP A 489 7.45 -19.77 1.82
C TRP A 489 6.06 -19.89 1.21
N LEU A 490 5.98 -19.89 -0.12
CA LEU A 490 4.73 -19.89 -0.86
C LEU A 490 3.90 -21.15 -0.55
N GLY A 491 4.52 -22.33 -0.51
CA GLY A 491 3.83 -23.57 -0.12
C GLY A 491 3.27 -23.54 1.32
N GLY A 492 4.02 -22.98 2.28
CA GLY A 492 3.52 -22.79 3.65
C GLY A 492 2.44 -21.73 3.75
N PHE A 493 2.58 -20.63 3.00
CA PHE A 493 1.64 -19.52 2.98
C PHE A 493 0.29 -19.95 2.38
N PHE A 494 0.31 -20.66 1.24
CA PHE A 494 -0.90 -21.21 0.61
C PHE A 494 -1.68 -22.16 1.50
N THR A 495 -0.98 -23.10 2.14
CA THR A 495 -1.66 -24.20 2.87
C THR A 495 -2.22 -23.76 4.22
N VAL A 496 -1.73 -22.64 4.77
CA VAL A 496 -2.08 -22.19 6.12
C VAL A 496 -2.68 -20.79 6.15
N ARG A 497 -2.02 -19.80 5.53
CA ARG A 497 -2.39 -18.38 5.68
C ARG A 497 -3.47 -17.96 4.70
N ILE A 498 -3.40 -18.38 3.44
CA ILE A 498 -4.40 -18.00 2.44
C ILE A 498 -5.82 -18.41 2.87
N PRO A 499 -6.09 -19.66 3.31
CA PRO A 499 -7.41 -20.02 3.83
C PRO A 499 -7.88 -19.14 4.99
N GLN A 500 -6.98 -18.80 5.92
CA GLN A 500 -7.29 -17.94 7.07
C GLN A 500 -7.62 -16.50 6.65
N LEU A 501 -6.89 -15.97 5.67
CA LEU A 501 -7.08 -14.61 5.16
C LEU A 501 -8.36 -14.52 4.33
N ILE A 502 -8.64 -15.51 3.49
CA ILE A 502 -9.89 -15.60 2.74
C ILE A 502 -11.09 -15.68 3.71
N GLU A 503 -11.02 -16.51 4.75
CA GLU A 503 -12.08 -16.59 5.77
C GLU A 503 -12.23 -15.25 6.53
N TYR A 504 -11.12 -14.59 6.84
CA TYR A 504 -11.13 -13.29 7.50
C TYR A 504 -11.78 -12.20 6.63
N GLU A 505 -11.47 -12.14 5.34
CA GLU A 505 -11.96 -11.13 4.41
C GLU A 505 -13.41 -11.37 3.99
N THR A 506 -13.76 -12.62 3.69
CA THR A 506 -15.07 -12.97 3.11
C THR A 506 -16.08 -13.43 4.16
N GLY A 507 -15.62 -13.91 5.32
CA GLY A 507 -16.45 -14.57 6.33
C GLY A 507 -16.82 -16.02 5.99
N TYR A 508 -16.31 -16.58 4.89
CA TYR A 508 -16.59 -17.94 4.44
C TYR A 508 -15.34 -18.82 4.52
N THR A 509 -15.51 -20.05 4.98
CA THR A 509 -14.49 -21.09 4.91
C THR A 509 -14.25 -21.52 3.45
N ILE A 510 -13.10 -22.16 3.17
CA ILE A 510 -12.79 -22.68 1.83
C ILE A 510 -13.87 -23.65 1.32
N PRO A 511 -14.39 -24.61 2.11
CA PRO A 511 -15.50 -25.47 1.67
C PRO A 511 -16.78 -24.69 1.34
N GLU A 512 -17.11 -23.65 2.11
CA GLU A 512 -18.29 -22.80 1.81
C GLU A 512 -18.10 -22.01 0.51
N LEU A 513 -16.89 -21.50 0.25
CA LEU A 513 -16.57 -20.84 -1.01
C LEU A 513 -16.52 -21.80 -2.19
N ALA A 514 -16.08 -23.04 -1.98
CA ALA A 514 -16.12 -24.09 -2.99
C ALA A 514 -17.57 -24.39 -3.39
N GLN A 515 -18.48 -24.49 -2.41
CA GLN A 515 -19.90 -24.66 -2.67
C GLN A 515 -20.50 -23.48 -3.47
N LEU A 516 -20.20 -22.25 -3.05
CA LEU A 516 -20.68 -21.05 -3.75
C LEU A 516 -20.12 -20.97 -5.18
N SER A 517 -18.85 -21.33 -5.37
CA SER A 517 -18.18 -21.36 -6.67
C SER A 517 -18.75 -22.45 -7.56
N PHE A 518 -19.07 -23.62 -7.00
CA PHE A 518 -19.76 -24.70 -7.70
C PHE A 518 -21.13 -24.24 -8.19
N TYR A 519 -21.92 -23.57 -7.34
CA TYR A 519 -23.21 -23.03 -7.74
C TYR A 519 -23.12 -21.98 -8.83
N GLU A 520 -22.15 -21.06 -8.72
CA GLU A 520 -21.95 -20.03 -9.74
C GLU A 520 -21.50 -20.66 -11.07
N GLN A 521 -20.56 -21.61 -11.03
CA GLN A 521 -20.11 -22.32 -12.23
C GLN A 521 -21.26 -23.08 -12.87
N TRP A 522 -22.04 -23.81 -12.08
CA TRP A 522 -23.20 -24.55 -12.57
C TRP A 522 -24.28 -23.64 -13.17
N ALA A 523 -24.62 -22.54 -12.48
CA ALA A 523 -25.69 -21.64 -12.88
C ALA A 523 -25.29 -20.70 -14.02
N ASP A 524 -24.08 -20.16 -13.98
CA ASP A 524 -23.65 -19.03 -14.81
C ASP A 524 -22.46 -19.34 -15.72
N GLY A 525 -21.79 -20.48 -15.52
CA GLY A 525 -20.60 -20.86 -16.28
C GLY A 525 -19.36 -20.06 -15.90
N THR A 526 -19.39 -19.39 -14.75
CA THR A 526 -18.29 -18.59 -14.21
C THR A 526 -18.07 -18.88 -12.73
N ILE A 527 -16.85 -18.62 -12.26
CA ILE A 527 -16.52 -18.58 -10.84
C ILE A 527 -16.01 -17.17 -10.54
N GLN A 528 -16.67 -16.47 -9.63
CA GLN A 528 -16.44 -15.07 -9.31
C GLN A 528 -16.47 -14.14 -10.55
N GLY A 529 -17.34 -14.46 -11.52
CA GLY A 529 -17.46 -13.77 -12.80
C GLY A 529 -16.33 -14.05 -13.80
N LEU A 530 -15.41 -14.96 -13.47
CA LEU A 530 -14.30 -15.36 -14.33
C LEU A 530 -14.56 -16.72 -14.99
N SER A 531 -14.08 -16.89 -16.21
CA SER A 531 -14.16 -18.15 -16.96
C SER A 531 -13.06 -19.11 -16.51
N ILE A 532 -13.11 -19.56 -15.25
CA ILE A 532 -12.10 -20.43 -14.66
C ILE A 532 -12.14 -21.84 -15.27
N LEU A 533 -13.35 -22.40 -15.42
CA LEU A 533 -13.60 -23.70 -16.07
C LEU A 533 -14.41 -23.50 -17.36
N PRO A 534 -13.77 -23.07 -18.47
CA PRO A 534 -14.48 -22.74 -19.72
C PRO A 534 -15.18 -23.95 -20.35
N ASP A 535 -14.70 -25.16 -20.08
CA ASP A 535 -15.26 -26.42 -20.60
C ASP A 535 -16.07 -27.19 -19.53
N GLY A 536 -16.27 -26.61 -18.34
CA GLY A 536 -17.06 -27.17 -17.25
C GLY A 536 -16.37 -28.28 -16.44
N PHE A 537 -17.00 -28.73 -15.34
CA PHE A 537 -16.50 -29.75 -14.42
C PHE A 537 -16.27 -31.11 -15.09
N LEU A 538 -17.04 -31.43 -16.13
CA LEU A 538 -16.86 -32.68 -16.87
C LEU A 538 -15.52 -32.78 -17.61
N SER A 539 -14.89 -31.62 -17.90
CA SER A 539 -13.57 -31.56 -18.52
C SER A 539 -12.44 -31.92 -17.55
N GLU A 540 -12.72 -31.92 -16.24
CA GLU A 540 -11.78 -32.27 -15.18
C GLU A 540 -11.81 -33.76 -14.80
N LEU A 541 -12.77 -34.54 -15.33
CA LEU A 541 -12.88 -35.98 -15.10
C LEU A 541 -11.75 -36.78 -15.78
N ASP A 542 -11.48 -37.99 -15.30
CA ASP A 542 -10.57 -38.97 -15.95
C ASP A 542 -11.32 -40.24 -16.40
N PRO A 543 -11.59 -40.44 -17.72
CA PRO A 543 -11.23 -39.56 -18.83
C PRO A 543 -12.18 -38.35 -18.99
N PRO A 544 -11.70 -37.22 -19.54
CA PRO A 544 -12.51 -36.00 -19.62
C PRO A 544 -13.59 -36.09 -20.69
N ILE A 545 -14.77 -35.52 -20.39
CA ILE A 545 -15.87 -35.36 -21.35
C ILE A 545 -15.88 -33.90 -21.81
N LEU A 546 -15.48 -33.67 -23.06
CA LEU A 546 -15.29 -32.33 -23.62
C LEU A 546 -16.44 -31.89 -24.52
N GLY A 547 -16.87 -30.64 -24.36
CA GLY A 547 -17.84 -29.97 -25.22
C GLY A 547 -19.30 -30.24 -24.84
N PRO A 548 -20.26 -29.60 -25.53
CA PRO A 548 -21.66 -29.71 -25.19
C PRO A 548 -22.21 -31.13 -25.43
N PRO A 549 -23.20 -31.55 -24.64
CA PRO A 549 -23.86 -30.77 -23.58
C PRO A 549 -23.00 -30.68 -22.31
N TYR A 550 -23.00 -29.50 -21.69
CA TYR A 550 -22.25 -29.25 -20.48
C TYR A 550 -23.04 -29.68 -19.24
N PHE A 551 -22.34 -29.96 -18.15
CA PHE A 551 -22.98 -30.15 -16.85
C PHE A 551 -23.60 -28.85 -16.34
N GLU A 552 -23.01 -27.71 -16.68
CA GLU A 552 -23.43 -26.37 -16.28
C GLU A 552 -24.57 -25.87 -17.16
N VAL A 553 -25.62 -25.36 -16.52
CA VAL A 553 -26.73 -24.66 -17.19
C VAL A 553 -26.18 -23.41 -17.90
N GLY A 554 -25.30 -22.68 -17.21
CA GLY A 554 -24.72 -21.42 -17.69
C GLY A 554 -23.85 -21.54 -18.94
N LEU A 555 -23.20 -22.70 -19.14
CA LEU A 555 -22.41 -22.96 -20.35
C LEU A 555 -23.26 -23.42 -21.54
N THR A 556 -24.52 -23.81 -21.30
CA THR A 556 -25.43 -24.29 -22.35
C THR A 556 -26.14 -23.13 -23.07
N GLU A 557 -26.81 -22.26 -22.32
CA GLU A 557 -27.59 -21.14 -22.89
C GLU A 557 -27.08 -19.74 -22.51
N GLY A 558 -26.01 -19.66 -21.73
CA GLY A 558 -25.52 -18.43 -21.10
C GLY A 558 -26.00 -18.29 -19.65
N PRO A 559 -25.53 -17.25 -18.94
CA PRO A 559 -25.74 -17.13 -17.50
C PRO A 559 -27.22 -17.06 -17.13
N THR A 560 -27.60 -17.79 -16.09
CA THR A 560 -28.98 -17.89 -15.60
C THR A 560 -29.31 -16.80 -14.58
N GLY A 561 -28.31 -16.23 -13.93
CA GLY A 561 -28.44 -15.25 -12.86
C GLY A 561 -29.15 -15.81 -11.62
N LEU A 562 -29.00 -17.11 -11.35
CA LEU A 562 -29.52 -17.74 -10.13
C LEU A 562 -28.77 -17.21 -8.91
N THR A 563 -29.48 -16.97 -7.81
CA THR A 563 -28.83 -16.62 -6.54
C THR A 563 -28.31 -17.87 -5.84
N ALA A 564 -27.30 -17.75 -4.97
CA ALA A 564 -26.81 -18.86 -4.15
C ALA A 564 -27.95 -19.58 -3.39
N SER A 565 -28.89 -18.83 -2.82
CA SER A 565 -30.07 -19.41 -2.14
C SER A 565 -31.03 -20.17 -3.06
N GLN A 566 -31.08 -19.82 -4.35
CA GLN A 566 -31.87 -20.55 -5.34
C GLN A 566 -31.14 -21.84 -5.73
N CYS A 567 -29.81 -21.79 -5.89
CA CYS A 567 -29.00 -22.99 -6.09
C CYS A 567 -29.10 -23.94 -4.89
N ASP A 568 -28.96 -23.45 -3.65
CA ASP A 568 -29.17 -24.25 -2.44
C ASP A 568 -30.52 -24.99 -2.45
N ALA A 569 -31.60 -24.32 -2.86
CA ALA A 569 -32.93 -24.96 -2.94
C ALA A 569 -33.01 -26.03 -4.05
N LEU A 570 -32.32 -25.80 -5.17
CA LEU A 570 -32.23 -26.73 -6.30
C LEU A 570 -31.35 -27.94 -5.99
N TRP A 571 -30.38 -27.80 -5.08
CA TRP A 571 -29.42 -28.81 -4.66
C TRP A 571 -29.76 -29.44 -3.29
N ASP A 572 -30.94 -29.17 -2.71
CA ASP A 572 -31.38 -29.76 -1.44
C ASP A 572 -31.85 -31.22 -1.63
N GLU A 573 -31.03 -32.20 -1.26
CA GLU A 573 -31.34 -33.64 -1.32
C GLU A 573 -32.65 -34.05 -0.62
N THR A 574 -33.08 -33.27 0.38
CA THR A 574 -34.28 -33.57 1.18
C THR A 574 -35.55 -32.93 0.64
N SER A 575 -35.41 -31.97 -0.29
CA SER A 575 -36.53 -31.21 -0.84
C SER A 575 -37.25 -31.97 -1.94
N GLU A 576 -38.59 -31.98 -1.88
CA GLU A 576 -39.43 -32.50 -2.98
C GLU A 576 -39.48 -31.58 -4.22
N TYR A 577 -38.74 -30.46 -4.20
CA TYR A 577 -38.67 -29.47 -5.28
C TYR A 577 -37.27 -29.38 -5.90
N SER A 578 -36.31 -30.15 -5.40
CA SER A 578 -34.89 -30.16 -5.80
C SER A 578 -34.64 -30.97 -7.08
N LEU A 579 -33.51 -30.70 -7.73
CA LEU A 579 -32.99 -31.48 -8.86
C LEU A 579 -32.27 -32.76 -8.39
N VAL A 580 -31.73 -32.77 -7.18
CA VAL A 580 -30.93 -33.87 -6.63
C VAL A 580 -31.71 -34.78 -5.67
N SER A 581 -33.04 -34.73 -5.70
CA SER A 581 -33.87 -35.72 -5.00
C SER A 581 -34.72 -36.52 -5.98
N ALA A 582 -34.89 -37.83 -5.70
CA ALA A 582 -35.70 -38.71 -6.55
C ALA A 582 -37.17 -38.22 -6.68
N SER A 583 -37.71 -37.58 -5.63
CA SER A 583 -39.05 -37.01 -5.67
C SER A 583 -39.12 -35.70 -6.46
N GLY A 584 -38.10 -34.84 -6.31
CA GLY A 584 -38.02 -33.55 -6.96
C GLY A 584 -37.74 -33.66 -8.45
N ILE A 585 -36.81 -34.52 -8.87
CA ILE A 585 -36.50 -34.70 -10.30
C ILE A 585 -37.71 -35.15 -11.11
N ASN A 586 -38.56 -36.00 -10.51
CA ASN A 586 -39.82 -36.40 -11.12
C ASN A 586 -40.80 -35.23 -11.25
N LYS A 587 -40.83 -34.28 -10.30
CA LYS A 587 -41.61 -33.04 -10.47
C LYS A 587 -41.05 -32.17 -11.59
N TRP A 588 -39.73 -32.04 -11.70
CA TRP A 588 -39.07 -31.31 -12.79
C TRP A 588 -39.42 -31.86 -14.17
N TYR A 589 -39.38 -33.18 -14.39
CA TYR A 589 -39.84 -33.76 -15.65
C TYR A 589 -41.35 -33.57 -15.90
N ASN A 590 -42.17 -33.61 -14.86
CA ASN A 590 -43.61 -33.36 -14.98
C ASN A 590 -43.94 -31.90 -15.29
N ALA A 591 -43.09 -30.95 -14.89
CA ALA A 591 -43.30 -29.53 -15.16
C ALA A 591 -43.32 -29.19 -16.65
N ILE A 592 -42.67 -30.00 -17.49
CA ILE A 592 -42.72 -29.90 -18.96
C ILE A 592 -44.16 -30.05 -19.48
N LEU A 593 -44.97 -30.86 -18.81
CA LEU A 593 -46.35 -31.19 -19.22
C LEU A 593 -47.42 -30.53 -18.35
N SER A 594 -47.05 -29.93 -17.21
CA SER A 594 -47.96 -29.44 -16.17
C SER A 594 -47.59 -28.01 -15.74
N ASN A 595 -48.39 -27.03 -16.18
CA ASN A 595 -48.23 -25.64 -15.74
C ASN A 595 -48.42 -25.47 -14.22
N ALA A 596 -49.19 -26.33 -13.57
CA ALA A 596 -49.37 -26.28 -12.12
C ALA A 596 -48.07 -26.67 -11.40
N THR A 597 -47.42 -27.75 -11.85
CA THR A 597 -46.14 -28.23 -11.30
C THR A 597 -45.00 -27.25 -11.62
N PHE A 598 -45.03 -26.63 -12.80
CA PHE A 598 -44.10 -25.56 -13.17
C PHE A 598 -44.14 -24.39 -12.18
N GLU A 599 -45.33 -23.85 -11.87
CA GLU A 599 -45.46 -22.74 -10.91
C GLU A 599 -45.15 -23.15 -9.46
N GLU A 600 -45.42 -24.41 -9.11
CA GLU A 600 -45.08 -24.99 -7.81
C GLU A 600 -43.56 -25.03 -7.60
N LEU A 601 -42.80 -25.56 -8.57
CA LEU A 601 -41.33 -25.57 -8.52
C LEU A 601 -40.76 -24.16 -8.47
N ARG A 602 -41.30 -23.25 -9.30
CA ARG A 602 -40.88 -21.85 -9.37
C ARG A 602 -40.99 -21.16 -8.02
N THR A 603 -42.09 -21.38 -7.31
CA THR A 603 -42.37 -20.75 -6.01
C THR A 603 -41.49 -21.34 -4.90
N ASN A 604 -41.29 -22.66 -4.89
CA ASN A 604 -40.56 -23.32 -3.81
C ASN A 604 -39.04 -23.23 -3.94
N ASN A 605 -38.49 -22.98 -5.14
CA ASN A 605 -37.05 -22.77 -5.36
C ASN A 605 -36.68 -21.28 -5.35
N GLY A 606 -37.15 -20.53 -4.35
CA GLY A 606 -36.76 -19.12 -4.16
C GLY A 606 -37.31 -18.15 -5.22
N GLY A 607 -38.43 -18.49 -5.87
CA GLY A 607 -39.12 -17.59 -6.80
C GLY A 607 -38.43 -17.44 -8.16
N LEU A 608 -38.00 -18.55 -8.76
CA LEU A 608 -37.35 -18.58 -10.07
C LEU A 608 -38.12 -17.74 -11.11
N SER A 609 -37.41 -17.09 -12.02
CA SER A 609 -38.04 -16.43 -13.16
C SER A 609 -38.48 -17.46 -14.20
N THR A 610 -39.42 -17.09 -15.07
CA THR A 610 -39.82 -17.96 -16.19
C THR A 610 -38.65 -18.29 -17.12
N VAL A 611 -37.69 -17.35 -17.27
CA VAL A 611 -36.48 -17.55 -18.08
C VAL A 611 -35.59 -18.61 -17.44
N GLN A 612 -35.26 -18.46 -16.16
CA GLN A 612 -34.47 -19.44 -15.40
C GLN A 612 -35.10 -20.84 -15.42
N MET A 613 -36.42 -20.92 -15.21
CA MET A 613 -37.14 -22.19 -15.31
C MET A 613 -37.00 -22.84 -16.68
N THR A 614 -37.05 -22.06 -17.76
CA THR A 614 -36.93 -22.57 -19.13
C THR A 614 -35.52 -23.09 -19.38
N GLN A 615 -34.49 -22.31 -19.02
CA GLN A 615 -33.08 -22.70 -19.16
C GLN A 615 -32.78 -24.01 -18.41
N ILE A 616 -33.23 -24.14 -17.16
CA ILE A 616 -33.03 -25.36 -16.36
C ILE A 616 -33.74 -26.56 -17.00
N LEU A 617 -34.97 -26.39 -17.50
CA LEU A 617 -35.71 -27.49 -18.12
C LEU A 617 -35.09 -27.95 -19.44
N ASP A 618 -34.62 -27.01 -20.26
CA ASP A 618 -33.98 -27.30 -21.54
C ASP A 618 -32.60 -27.96 -21.33
N TRP A 619 -31.83 -27.49 -20.34
CA TRP A 619 -30.59 -28.14 -19.90
C TRP A 619 -30.85 -29.55 -19.36
N LEU A 620 -31.84 -29.72 -18.48
CA LEU A 620 -32.09 -30.99 -17.79
C LEU A 620 -32.40 -32.13 -18.77
N LEU A 621 -33.09 -31.83 -19.87
CA LEU A 621 -33.35 -32.80 -20.93
C LEU A 621 -32.08 -33.22 -21.65
N GLN A 622 -31.21 -32.27 -21.99
CA GLN A 622 -29.92 -32.53 -22.64
C GLN A 622 -28.99 -33.32 -21.71
N PHE A 623 -28.89 -32.90 -20.45
CA PHE A 623 -28.08 -33.57 -19.43
C PHE A 623 -28.50 -35.02 -19.24
N ARG A 624 -29.80 -35.30 -19.13
CA ARG A 624 -30.33 -36.68 -19.03
C ARG A 624 -30.00 -37.52 -20.26
N ASP A 625 -30.32 -36.99 -21.44
CA ASP A 625 -30.33 -37.77 -22.67
C ASP A 625 -28.93 -38.08 -23.20
N GLU A 626 -27.97 -37.20 -22.91
CA GLU A 626 -26.61 -37.29 -23.44
C GLU A 626 -25.61 -37.64 -22.34
N ILE A 627 -25.57 -36.92 -21.21
CA ILE A 627 -24.56 -37.12 -20.16
C ILE A 627 -24.89 -38.31 -19.26
N VAL A 628 -26.06 -38.31 -18.61
CA VAL A 628 -26.43 -39.40 -17.68
C VAL A 628 -26.49 -40.75 -18.42
N ASN A 629 -26.98 -40.75 -19.65
CA ASN A 629 -27.00 -41.92 -20.51
C ASN A 629 -25.58 -42.42 -20.88
N ALA A 630 -24.62 -41.52 -21.09
CA ALA A 630 -23.21 -41.87 -21.31
C ALA A 630 -22.54 -42.42 -20.04
N LEU A 631 -22.71 -41.75 -18.90
CA LEU A 631 -22.18 -42.18 -17.59
C LEU A 631 -22.74 -43.56 -17.20
N ALA A 632 -24.05 -43.77 -17.35
CA ALA A 632 -24.71 -45.04 -17.06
C ALA A 632 -24.20 -46.20 -17.92
N LYS A 633 -23.83 -45.96 -19.18
CA LYS A 633 -23.21 -46.98 -20.04
C LYS A 633 -21.86 -47.44 -19.47
N GLU A 634 -21.04 -46.49 -19.04
CA GLU A 634 -19.70 -46.76 -18.51
C GLU A 634 -19.78 -47.49 -17.18
N GLU A 635 -20.58 -46.98 -16.24
CA GLU A 635 -20.75 -47.57 -14.91
C GLU A 635 -21.27 -49.02 -14.98
N MET A 636 -22.25 -49.28 -15.86
CA MET A 636 -22.82 -50.61 -16.03
C MET A 636 -22.04 -51.51 -17.00
N GLY A 637 -20.94 -51.03 -17.60
CA GLY A 637 -20.15 -51.77 -18.60
C GLY A 637 -20.95 -52.21 -19.82
N LEU A 638 -21.94 -51.41 -20.25
CA LEU A 638 -22.85 -51.76 -21.32
C LEU A 638 -22.18 -51.63 -22.70
N PRO A 639 -22.51 -52.51 -23.66
CA PRO A 639 -21.93 -52.47 -25.01
C PRO A 639 -22.37 -51.23 -25.80
N MET A 640 -23.41 -50.53 -25.35
CA MET A 640 -23.94 -49.29 -25.93
C MET A 640 -24.82 -48.57 -24.91
N GLU A 641 -25.12 -47.31 -25.17
CA GLU A 641 -25.92 -46.46 -24.29
C GLU A 641 -27.29 -47.07 -23.97
N PRO A 642 -27.78 -46.98 -22.72
CA PRO A 642 -29.09 -47.46 -22.30
C PRO A 642 -30.25 -47.06 -23.22
N TYR A 643 -30.32 -45.81 -23.70
CA TYR A 643 -31.35 -45.41 -24.67
C TYR A 643 -31.21 -46.11 -26.03
N ALA A 644 -29.99 -46.27 -26.53
CA ALA A 644 -29.73 -47.01 -27.76
C ALA A 644 -30.06 -48.50 -27.60
N LEU A 645 -29.72 -49.08 -26.44
CA LEU A 645 -30.03 -50.46 -26.09
C LEU A 645 -31.54 -50.67 -25.96
N GLY A 646 -32.25 -49.77 -25.27
CA GLY A 646 -33.71 -49.76 -25.16
C GLY A 646 -34.40 -49.62 -26.52
N ASN A 647 -33.92 -48.71 -27.36
CA ASN A 647 -34.43 -48.54 -28.73
C ASN A 647 -34.11 -49.74 -29.63
N ILE A 648 -32.94 -50.36 -29.51
CA ILE A 648 -32.59 -51.58 -30.27
C ILE A 648 -33.42 -52.77 -29.78
N LEU A 649 -33.68 -52.88 -28.48
CA LEU A 649 -34.58 -53.87 -27.92
C LEU A 649 -36.02 -53.62 -28.39
N LEU A 650 -36.48 -52.37 -28.40
CA LEU A 650 -37.80 -51.99 -28.92
C LEU A 650 -37.92 -52.30 -30.42
N ILE A 651 -36.95 -51.90 -31.24
CA ILE A 651 -36.93 -52.19 -32.68
C ILE A 651 -36.79 -53.69 -32.93
N GLY A 652 -35.97 -54.40 -32.16
CA GLY A 652 -35.82 -55.85 -32.24
C GLY A 652 -37.10 -56.61 -31.85
N LEU A 653 -37.79 -56.15 -30.81
CA LEU A 653 -39.08 -56.70 -30.35
C LEU A 653 -40.24 -56.32 -31.28
N VAL A 654 -40.23 -55.12 -31.87
CA VAL A 654 -41.24 -54.66 -32.85
C VAL A 654 -41.01 -55.29 -34.22
N ALA A 655 -39.77 -55.49 -34.67
CA ALA A 655 -39.46 -56.19 -35.91
C ALA A 655 -39.71 -57.70 -35.77
N GLY A 656 -39.34 -58.31 -34.64
CA GLY A 656 -39.62 -59.72 -34.33
C GLY A 656 -41.12 -59.98 -34.10
N GLY A 657 -41.78 -59.12 -33.34
CA GLY A 657 -43.23 -59.17 -33.07
C GLY A 657 -44.08 -58.81 -34.29
N GLY A 658 -43.64 -57.84 -35.10
CA GLY A 658 -44.27 -57.43 -36.35
C GLY A 658 -44.21 -58.51 -37.42
N ALA A 659 -43.07 -59.21 -37.57
CA ALA A 659 -42.95 -60.36 -38.46
C ALA A 659 -43.91 -61.50 -38.06
N LEU A 660 -44.04 -61.79 -36.75
CA LEU A 660 -44.95 -62.81 -36.22
C LEU A 660 -46.43 -62.42 -36.31
N ALA A 661 -46.76 -61.15 -36.09
CA ALA A 661 -48.13 -60.62 -36.25
C ALA A 661 -48.56 -60.59 -37.72
N VAL A 662 -47.67 -60.19 -38.65
CA VAL A 662 -47.92 -60.25 -40.10
C VAL A 662 -48.07 -61.71 -40.56
N LEU A 663 -47.22 -62.63 -40.09
CA LEU A 663 -47.39 -64.08 -40.32
C LEU A 663 -48.72 -64.61 -39.76
N GLY A 664 -49.14 -64.16 -38.59
CA GLY A 664 -50.43 -64.50 -37.99
C GLY A 664 -51.63 -63.99 -38.80
N ILE A 665 -51.59 -62.74 -39.26
CA ILE A 665 -52.62 -62.13 -40.13
C ILE A 665 -52.66 -62.85 -41.48
N ILE A 666 -51.51 -63.18 -42.07
CA ILE A 666 -51.41 -63.95 -43.32
C ILE A 666 -51.99 -65.36 -43.13
N LEU A 667 -51.71 -66.04 -42.01
CA LEU A 667 -52.25 -67.37 -41.70
C LEU A 667 -53.77 -67.35 -41.46
N ILE A 668 -54.30 -66.30 -40.81
CA ILE A 668 -55.74 -66.10 -40.61
C ILE A 668 -56.44 -65.77 -41.95
N ALA A 669 -55.83 -64.94 -42.79
CA ALA A 669 -56.33 -64.63 -44.13
C ALA A 669 -56.33 -65.85 -45.06
N LEU A 670 -55.29 -66.70 -45.00
CA LEU A 670 -55.21 -67.97 -45.73
C LEU A 670 -56.22 -69.01 -45.22
N SER A 671 -56.61 -69.00 -43.94
CA SER A 671 -57.62 -69.92 -43.41
C SER A 671 -59.06 -69.63 -43.86
N LYS A 672 -59.33 -68.47 -44.46
CA LYS A 672 -60.65 -68.08 -45.00
C LYS A 672 -60.85 -68.42 -46.48
N ARG A 673 -59.84 -69.00 -47.16
CA ARG A 673 -59.88 -69.31 -48.61
C ARG A 673 -59.84 -70.81 -48.97
N ILE A 674 -60.07 -71.72 -48.01
CA ILE A 674 -60.27 -73.16 -48.26
C ILE A 674 -61.44 -73.67 -47.41
#